data_AF-A0A8S9RLA9-F1
#
_entry.id   AF-A0A8S9RLA9-F1
#
_cell.length_a   1.000
_cell.length_b   1.000
_cell.length_c   1.000
_cell.angle_alpha   90.00
_cell.angle_beta   90.00
_cell.angle_gamma   90.00
#
_symmetry.space_group_name_H-M   'P 1'
#
loop_
_entity.id
_entity.type
_entity.pdbx_description
1 polymer ?
#
loop_
_entity_poly.entity_id
_entity_poly.type
_entity_poly.pdbx_seq_one_letter_code
_entity_poly.pdbx_strand_id
1 'polypeptide(L)'
;MKTASYNFLCTVVYVLTLQLITGSSSAATPPPPRPEGNSSTSCIRTCGGISIPFPFGIGEKDCYLNNWYEVVCNTTVPFLSRIKTEVVNISLPDGNKPYGVVHIKGPVTSLGCSSQGLIKSTPGLNVTGRGSPYFLTDQNRLVAVGCGAKASLTDIESEMIGCESSCQDSKRSQQVTNSVCDGYRCCQARIPLERPQVIGVNIDVTGGEGCRVAFLTNQRYSPKNVTAPEQFHSLGYALVELGWYFGTSDSCFRSPLGCRNMTRFSSYTSFDKCGCEYQYFSGMSYRNCYCNNGYTGNPYVKHGCIDIDECKGHNSCGERTCVNWPGSYSCDPKVTKPQKTSVLQGLGVLLFVLGVLGLYKLVKKRRKIIRSKKFFKRNGGLLLKQQLTTTKEGNVEMSRIFSSKELKKATDNFSVNRVLGKGGQGTVYKGMLVDGRIVAVKRSKLVDEDKMQEFINEVALLSQINHRNIVKLLGCCLETEVPILVYEYIPNGDLYQRLHDESDDYNMTWEVHLRIAIEIAGALSYMHSASSFPIYHRDIKTTNILLDEKYRAKVSDFGTSRSVTVDQTHLTTLVAGTFGYMDPEYFLSSQYTDKSDVYSFGVVLVELITGEKPLTRVRSEEGRGLAADFLEAIKENRVFDIVDDRIKEESKLDQVMAVAKLARRCLSRKGRKRPNMREVSIELERIRLSHEDLEGHINTDNEEDQAMEIKIINQLI
;
A
#
# COMPACT_ATOMS: atom_id res chain seq x y z
N MET A 1 38.11 -9.56 -7.89
CA MET A 1 38.79 -8.72 -6.86
C MET A 1 38.01 -8.50 -5.56
N LYS A 2 36.83 -9.12 -5.33
CA LYS A 2 36.04 -8.95 -4.08
C LYS A 2 36.31 -10.01 -3.00
N THR A 3 36.81 -11.18 -3.37
CA THR A 3 37.10 -12.31 -2.48
C THR A 3 38.51 -12.25 -1.86
N ALA A 4 39.48 -11.67 -2.57
CA ALA A 4 40.87 -11.59 -2.07
C ALA A 4 41.05 -10.61 -0.89
N SER A 5 40.37 -9.45 -0.88
CA SER A 5 40.49 -8.49 0.24
C SER A 5 39.76 -8.93 1.52
N TYR A 6 38.71 -9.75 1.42
CA TYR A 6 37.97 -10.22 2.59
C TYR A 6 38.71 -11.36 3.28
N ASN A 7 39.28 -12.27 2.48
CA ASN A 7 40.13 -13.34 3.00
C ASN A 7 41.41 -12.79 3.64
N PHE A 8 42.00 -11.72 3.10
CA PHE A 8 43.18 -11.07 3.69
C PHE A 8 42.89 -10.38 5.05
N LEU A 9 41.69 -9.81 5.22
CA LEU A 9 41.29 -9.24 6.51
C LEU A 9 41.03 -10.31 7.56
N CYS A 10 40.37 -11.41 7.18
CA CYS A 10 40.12 -12.54 8.08
C CYS A 10 41.41 -13.26 8.46
N THR A 11 42.37 -13.45 7.55
CA THR A 11 43.65 -14.05 7.89
C THR A 11 44.48 -13.17 8.81
N VAL A 12 44.47 -11.84 8.64
CA VAL A 12 45.19 -10.94 9.58
C VAL A 12 44.54 -10.94 10.96
N VAL A 13 43.21 -10.94 11.07
CA VAL A 13 42.49 -11.04 12.36
C VAL A 13 42.69 -12.42 13.02
N TYR A 14 42.76 -13.49 12.23
CA TYR A 14 43.02 -14.84 12.72
C TYR A 14 44.47 -15.00 13.23
N VAL A 15 45.46 -14.44 12.53
CA VAL A 15 46.87 -14.45 12.97
C VAL A 15 47.09 -13.61 14.23
N LEU A 16 46.37 -12.49 14.39
CA LEU A 16 46.45 -11.65 15.59
C LEU A 16 45.76 -12.25 16.82
N THR A 17 44.68 -13.00 16.63
CA THR A 17 43.99 -13.69 17.73
C THR A 17 44.75 -14.93 18.20
N LEU A 18 45.49 -15.60 17.31
CA LEU A 18 46.34 -16.75 17.67
C LEU A 18 47.62 -16.39 18.44
N GLN A 19 48.14 -15.16 18.32
CA GLN A 19 49.33 -14.72 19.09
C GLN A 19 49.01 -14.23 20.52
N LEU A 20 47.73 -13.99 20.86
CA LEU A 20 47.30 -13.54 22.18
C LEU A 20 46.87 -14.68 23.13
N ILE A 21 46.86 -15.94 22.68
CA ILE A 21 46.41 -17.11 23.48
C ILE A 21 47.59 -17.99 23.97
N THR A 22 48.82 -17.46 24.01
CA THR A 22 49.94 -18.12 24.71
C THR A 22 50.47 -17.24 25.83
N GLY A 23 49.64 -17.04 26.85
CA GLY A 23 50.01 -16.47 28.14
C GLY A 23 49.31 -17.29 29.22
N SER A 24 50.10 -17.93 30.07
CA SER A 24 49.73 -18.93 31.06
C SER A 24 48.63 -18.47 32.04
N SER A 25 47.63 -19.30 32.29
CA SER A 25 46.90 -19.35 33.57
C SER A 25 46.26 -20.73 33.75
N SER A 26 46.45 -21.27 34.94
CA SER A 26 45.98 -22.56 35.47
C SER A 26 44.49 -22.82 35.23
N ALA A 27 44.18 -23.96 34.60
CA ALA A 27 42.83 -24.48 34.51
C ALA A 27 42.46 -25.17 35.83
N ALA A 28 41.72 -24.48 36.70
CA ALA A 28 40.82 -25.14 37.63
C ALA A 28 39.63 -25.69 36.81
N THR A 29 39.37 -26.98 36.96
CA THR A 29 38.22 -27.68 36.37
C THR A 29 36.91 -27.05 36.88
N PRO A 30 36.02 -26.56 35.99
CA PRO A 30 34.67 -26.19 36.42
C PRO A 30 33.88 -27.47 36.73
N PRO A 31 33.06 -27.48 37.79
CA PRO A 31 32.25 -28.64 38.13
C PRO A 31 31.19 -28.88 37.04
N PRO A 32 30.70 -30.12 36.86
CA PRO A 32 29.63 -30.40 35.92
C PRO A 32 28.39 -29.57 36.28
N PRO A 33 27.64 -29.04 35.28
CA PRO A 33 26.46 -28.24 35.57
C PRO A 33 25.42 -29.11 36.28
N ARG A 34 25.01 -28.68 37.48
CA ARG A 34 23.81 -29.20 38.14
C ARG A 34 22.59 -28.81 37.30
N PRO A 35 21.60 -29.71 37.16
CA PRO A 35 20.33 -29.37 36.53
C PRO A 35 19.52 -28.54 37.51
N GLU A 36 19.45 -27.23 37.29
CA GLU A 36 18.57 -26.35 38.05
C GLU A 36 17.45 -25.81 37.16
N GLY A 37 16.22 -26.04 37.61
CA GLY A 37 15.07 -25.21 37.27
C GLY A 37 14.01 -25.85 36.38
N ASN A 38 13.40 -26.95 36.84
CA ASN A 38 12.13 -27.42 36.29
C ASN A 38 10.97 -26.65 36.97
N SER A 39 10.27 -25.81 36.20
CA SER A 39 8.94 -25.22 36.47
C SER A 39 8.60 -24.34 35.26
N SER A 40 7.64 -24.60 34.37
CA SER A 40 6.32 -25.21 34.55
C SER A 40 5.93 -26.12 33.36
N THR A 41 5.21 -27.20 33.70
CA THR A 41 4.19 -27.93 32.91
C THR A 41 4.50 -28.55 31.52
N SER A 42 4.23 -29.86 31.44
CA SER A 42 4.11 -30.70 30.24
C SER A 42 3.09 -30.14 29.24
N CYS A 43 3.48 -29.12 28.46
CA CYS A 43 2.66 -28.64 27.36
C CYS A 43 2.54 -29.72 26.30
N ILE A 44 1.30 -30.10 25.98
CA ILE A 44 1.04 -31.07 24.91
C ILE A 44 1.33 -30.37 23.58
N ARG A 45 2.24 -30.95 22.78
CA ARG A 45 2.69 -30.40 21.50
C ARG A 45 2.20 -31.20 20.29
N THR A 46 1.34 -32.19 20.49
CA THR A 46 0.79 -33.01 19.42
C THR A 46 -0.68 -33.33 19.69
N CYS A 47 -1.51 -33.24 18.67
CA CYS A 47 -2.91 -33.66 18.70
C CYS A 47 -3.30 -34.08 17.28
N GLY A 48 -4.09 -35.14 17.11
CA GLY A 48 -4.60 -35.54 15.78
C GLY A 48 -3.54 -35.87 14.75
N GLY A 49 -2.34 -36.29 15.19
CA GLY A 49 -1.21 -36.59 14.30
C GLY A 49 -0.46 -35.36 13.77
N ILE A 50 -0.79 -34.15 14.24
CA ILE A 50 -0.09 -32.91 13.85
C ILE A 50 0.77 -32.37 14.99
N SER A 51 1.85 -31.68 14.63
CA SER A 51 2.71 -30.95 15.57
C SER A 51 2.15 -29.55 15.82
N ILE A 52 2.14 -29.13 17.09
CA ILE A 52 1.63 -27.85 17.55
C ILE A 52 2.81 -27.07 18.16
N PRO A 53 3.58 -26.36 17.30
CA PRO A 53 4.74 -25.61 17.75
C PRO A 53 4.31 -24.29 18.40
N PHE A 54 5.06 -23.84 19.40
CA PHE A 54 4.94 -22.47 19.93
C PHE A 54 5.06 -21.43 18.79
N PRO A 55 4.24 -20.36 18.72
CA PRO A 55 3.38 -19.79 19.77
C PRO A 55 2.07 -20.51 20.05
N PHE A 56 1.73 -21.57 19.30
CA PHE A 56 0.56 -22.40 19.56
C PHE A 56 0.83 -23.44 20.65
N GLY A 57 -0.22 -23.84 21.35
CA GLY A 57 -0.11 -24.83 22.41
C GLY A 57 -1.45 -25.30 22.94
N ILE A 58 -1.40 -26.45 23.62
CA ILE A 58 -2.52 -27.06 24.34
C ILE A 58 -2.14 -27.09 25.82
N GLY A 59 -3.05 -26.68 26.70
CA GLY A 59 -2.85 -26.77 28.15
C GLY A 59 -3.00 -25.43 28.86
N GLU A 60 -2.25 -25.24 29.95
CA GLU A 60 -2.31 -24.04 30.78
C GLU A 60 -1.73 -22.80 30.08
N LYS A 61 -1.91 -21.61 30.68
CA LYS A 61 -1.64 -20.29 30.08
C LYS A 61 -0.19 -20.09 29.58
N ASP A 62 0.77 -20.91 30.02
CA ASP A 62 2.18 -20.82 29.59
C ASP A 62 2.50 -21.65 28.34
N CYS A 63 1.56 -22.46 27.85
CA CYS A 63 1.80 -23.35 26.70
C CYS A 63 1.66 -22.68 25.33
N TYR A 64 0.92 -21.58 25.28
CA TYR A 64 0.65 -20.77 24.09
C TYR A 64 0.86 -19.28 24.41
N LEU A 65 1.06 -18.45 23.38
CA LEU A 65 1.41 -17.04 23.59
C LEU A 65 0.26 -16.20 24.17
N ASN A 66 -0.95 -16.37 23.64
CA ASN A 66 -2.17 -15.76 24.12
C ASN A 66 -3.38 -16.58 23.58
N ASN A 67 -4.59 -16.23 24.01
CA ASN A 67 -5.79 -17.00 23.68
C ASN A 67 -6.08 -17.13 22.17
N TRP A 68 -5.47 -16.32 21.29
CA TRP A 68 -5.60 -16.54 19.85
C TRP A 68 -4.83 -17.76 19.37
N TYR A 69 -3.72 -18.13 20.02
CA TYR A 69 -2.89 -19.29 19.68
C TYR A 69 -3.24 -20.55 20.48
N GLU A 70 -4.27 -20.50 21.32
CA GLU A 70 -4.76 -21.66 22.06
C GLU A 70 -5.36 -22.69 21.10
N VAL A 71 -4.84 -23.92 21.19
CA VAL A 71 -5.39 -25.08 20.51
C VAL A 71 -6.10 -25.97 21.53
N VAL A 72 -7.34 -26.32 21.25
CA VAL A 72 -8.15 -27.26 22.04
C VAL A 72 -8.17 -28.60 21.32
N CYS A 73 -7.73 -29.66 21.99
CA CYS A 73 -7.74 -31.01 21.44
C CYS A 73 -8.94 -31.78 22.01
N ASN A 74 -10.01 -31.94 21.23
CA ASN A 74 -11.17 -32.73 21.65
C ASN A 74 -11.05 -34.16 21.12
N THR A 75 -10.76 -35.13 21.99
CA THR A 75 -10.74 -36.58 21.70
C THR A 75 -9.84 -37.08 20.55
N THR A 76 -9.10 -36.19 19.89
CA THR A 76 -7.98 -36.35 18.90
C THR A 76 -8.00 -35.22 17.86
N VAL A 77 -9.06 -34.41 17.77
CA VAL A 77 -9.18 -33.38 16.73
C VAL A 77 -8.75 -32.01 17.30
N PRO A 78 -7.76 -31.33 16.69
CA PRO A 78 -7.28 -30.03 17.16
C PRO A 78 -8.14 -28.88 16.60
N PHE A 79 -8.55 -27.95 17.45
CA PHE A 79 -9.31 -26.75 17.08
C PHE A 79 -8.62 -25.48 17.57
N LEU A 80 -8.65 -24.41 16.76
CA LEU A 80 -8.32 -23.07 17.26
C LEU A 80 -9.46 -22.58 18.17
N SER A 81 -9.13 -22.27 19.43
CA SER A 81 -10.12 -21.91 20.46
C SER A 81 -11.00 -20.72 20.06
N ARG A 82 -10.40 -19.65 19.54
CA ARG A 82 -11.09 -18.39 19.19
C ARG A 82 -11.92 -18.46 17.91
N ILE A 83 -11.39 -19.11 16.88
CA ILE A 83 -12.02 -19.19 15.56
C ILE A 83 -12.97 -20.42 15.48
N LYS A 84 -12.82 -21.37 16.42
CA LYS A 84 -13.64 -22.60 16.52
C LYS A 84 -13.57 -23.46 15.26
N THR A 85 -12.39 -23.56 14.66
CA THR A 85 -12.17 -24.33 13.42
C THR A 85 -11.09 -25.39 13.61
N GLU A 86 -11.29 -26.55 12.98
CA GLU A 86 -10.33 -27.65 13.01
C GLU A 86 -9.04 -27.27 12.27
N VAL A 87 -7.91 -27.60 12.89
CA VAL A 87 -6.56 -27.38 12.36
C VAL A 87 -6.09 -28.63 11.64
N VAL A 88 -5.61 -28.46 10.41
CA VAL A 88 -5.04 -29.52 9.59
C VAL A 88 -3.52 -29.53 9.68
N ASN A 89 -2.87 -28.38 9.72
CA ASN A 89 -1.42 -28.28 9.84
C ASN A 89 -1.00 -26.89 10.32
N ILE A 90 0.14 -26.80 11.01
CA ILE A 90 0.77 -25.55 11.43
C ILE A 90 2.22 -25.56 10.96
N SER A 91 2.62 -24.55 10.19
CA SER A 91 4.01 -24.32 9.82
C SER A 91 4.53 -22.99 10.35
N LEU A 92 5.79 -23.01 10.74
CA LEU A 92 6.54 -21.83 11.15
C LEU A 92 7.01 -21.05 9.90
N PRO A 93 7.26 -19.74 10.01
CA PRO A 93 7.90 -18.97 8.95
C PRO A 93 9.29 -19.54 8.62
N ASP A 94 9.66 -19.42 7.35
CA ASP A 94 10.98 -19.81 6.83
C ASP A 94 11.60 -18.65 6.04
N GLY A 95 12.77 -18.87 5.43
CA GLY A 95 13.44 -17.85 4.62
C GLY A 95 12.68 -17.42 3.36
N ASN A 96 11.68 -18.18 2.92
CA ASN A 96 10.89 -17.92 1.70
C ASN A 96 9.54 -17.24 2.01
N LYS A 97 8.89 -17.63 3.11
CA LYS A 97 7.61 -17.07 3.58
C LYS A 97 7.87 -16.28 4.87
N PRO A 98 7.74 -14.94 4.84
CA PRO A 98 8.05 -14.11 6.01
C PRO A 98 6.97 -14.20 7.09
N TYR A 99 6.04 -15.16 7.06
CA TYR A 99 4.96 -15.37 8.03
C TYR A 99 4.72 -16.88 8.19
N GLY A 100 4.13 -17.29 9.32
CA GLY A 100 3.77 -18.68 9.53
C GLY A 100 2.41 -18.99 8.91
N VAL A 101 2.10 -20.26 8.69
CA VAL A 101 0.86 -20.69 8.04
C VAL A 101 0.12 -21.69 8.92
N VAL A 102 -1.21 -21.57 8.99
CA VAL A 102 -2.11 -22.57 9.56
C VAL A 102 -3.12 -22.97 8.48
N HIS A 103 -3.18 -24.27 8.19
CA HIS A 103 -4.24 -24.83 7.35
C HIS A 103 -5.41 -25.25 8.22
N ILE A 104 -6.61 -24.81 7.87
CA ILE A 104 -7.85 -25.11 8.61
C ILE A 104 -8.92 -25.70 7.70
N LYS A 105 -9.89 -26.39 8.29
CA LYS A 105 -11.10 -26.83 7.59
C LYS A 105 -12.14 -25.71 7.55
N GLY A 106 -12.15 -24.94 6.48
CA GLY A 106 -13.10 -23.85 6.24
C GLY A 106 -14.50 -24.34 5.84
N PRO A 107 -15.53 -23.50 6.03
CA PRO A 107 -16.92 -23.83 5.70
C PRO A 107 -17.15 -23.94 4.18
N VAL A 108 -18.11 -24.79 3.80
CA VAL A 108 -18.63 -24.91 2.44
C VAL A 108 -20.09 -24.48 2.43
N THR A 109 -20.38 -23.39 1.73
CA THR A 109 -21.75 -22.92 1.52
C THR A 109 -22.36 -23.73 0.37
N SER A 110 -23.57 -24.24 0.53
CA SER A 110 -24.25 -25.06 -0.49
C SER A 110 -25.71 -24.67 -0.68
N LEU A 111 -26.19 -24.77 -1.92
CA LEU A 111 -27.56 -24.46 -2.33
C LEU A 111 -28.09 -25.56 -3.25
N GLY A 112 -29.29 -26.09 -2.98
CA GLY A 112 -29.93 -27.10 -3.83
C GLY A 112 -29.31 -28.51 -3.77
N CYS A 113 -28.46 -28.81 -2.79
CA CYS A 113 -27.75 -30.10 -2.66
C CYS A 113 -28.40 -31.10 -1.68
N SER A 114 -29.49 -30.71 -1.00
CA SER A 114 -30.22 -31.57 -0.05
C SER A 114 -31.73 -31.52 -0.32
N SER A 115 -32.44 -32.59 0.05
CA SER A 115 -33.88 -32.82 -0.21
C SER A 115 -34.85 -31.79 0.41
N GLN A 116 -34.38 -30.86 1.25
CA GLN A 116 -35.18 -29.80 1.87
C GLN A 116 -35.01 -28.41 1.22
N GLY A 117 -34.16 -28.24 0.20
CA GLY A 117 -34.07 -27.00 -0.59
C GLY A 117 -33.61 -25.72 0.14
N LEU A 118 -33.44 -25.73 1.47
CA LEU A 118 -33.01 -24.59 2.27
C LEU A 118 -31.50 -24.33 2.17
N ILE A 119 -31.13 -23.05 2.20
CA ILE A 119 -29.74 -22.58 2.34
C ILE A 119 -29.18 -23.12 3.66
N LYS A 120 -28.15 -23.97 3.60
CA LYS A 120 -27.34 -24.28 4.78
C LYS A 120 -26.20 -23.28 4.83
N SER A 121 -26.47 -22.08 5.36
CA SER A 121 -25.45 -21.07 5.62
C SER A 121 -24.68 -21.48 6.87
N THR A 122 -23.50 -22.06 6.68
CA THR A 122 -22.54 -22.19 7.79
C THR A 122 -22.07 -20.80 8.23
N PRO A 123 -21.89 -20.54 9.53
CA PRO A 123 -21.34 -19.28 10.02
C PRO A 123 -20.03 -18.96 9.28
N GLY A 124 -19.88 -17.70 8.84
CA GLY A 124 -18.68 -17.25 8.14
C GLY A 124 -17.42 -17.45 8.98
N LEU A 125 -16.26 -17.55 8.31
CA LEU A 125 -14.98 -17.71 8.99
C LEU A 125 -14.57 -16.35 9.57
N ASN A 126 -14.84 -16.14 10.85
CA ASN A 126 -14.48 -14.90 11.53
C ASN A 126 -13.07 -14.98 12.12
N VAL A 127 -12.10 -14.37 11.44
CA VAL A 127 -10.72 -14.19 11.93
C VAL A 127 -10.46 -12.77 12.45
N THR A 128 -11.50 -11.93 12.57
CA THR A 128 -11.40 -10.57 13.11
C THR A 128 -11.55 -10.51 14.62
N GLY A 129 -10.83 -9.55 15.19
CA GLY A 129 -10.90 -9.18 16.59
C GLY A 129 -9.68 -8.37 16.99
N ARG A 130 -9.82 -7.54 18.03
CA ARG A 130 -8.72 -6.73 18.55
C ARG A 130 -7.56 -7.65 18.95
N GLY A 131 -6.44 -7.54 18.25
CA GLY A 131 -5.25 -8.36 18.48
C GLY A 131 -5.23 -9.74 17.81
N SER A 132 -6.11 -10.01 16.83
CA SER A 132 -6.04 -11.25 16.04
C SER A 132 -4.72 -11.33 15.24
N PRO A 133 -3.95 -12.42 15.35
CA PRO A 133 -2.72 -12.60 14.60
C PRO A 133 -2.95 -13.17 13.19
N TYR A 134 -4.19 -13.53 12.84
CA TYR A 134 -4.51 -14.27 11.63
C TYR A 134 -4.94 -13.35 10.49
N PHE A 135 -4.59 -13.73 9.26
CA PHE A 135 -5.05 -13.10 8.03
C PHE A 135 -5.20 -14.13 6.92
N LEU A 136 -6.07 -13.87 5.94
CA LEU A 136 -6.17 -14.75 4.78
C LEU A 136 -4.99 -14.52 3.82
N THR A 137 -4.35 -15.60 3.36
CA THR A 137 -3.24 -15.49 2.40
C THR A 137 -3.77 -15.35 0.97
N ASP A 138 -2.96 -14.73 0.10
CA ASP A 138 -3.20 -14.58 -1.34
C ASP A 138 -3.17 -15.91 -2.12
N GLN A 139 -2.81 -17.01 -1.45
CA GLN A 139 -2.89 -18.36 -2.00
C GLN A 139 -4.32 -18.88 -2.05
N ASN A 140 -5.22 -18.32 -1.21
CA ASN A 140 -6.62 -18.70 -1.22
C ASN A 140 -7.36 -18.10 -2.42
N ARG A 141 -8.38 -18.82 -2.86
CA ARG A 141 -9.30 -18.41 -3.93
C ARG A 141 -10.72 -18.67 -3.48
N LEU A 142 -11.63 -17.79 -3.90
CA LEU A 142 -13.06 -18.11 -3.87
C LEU A 142 -13.33 -19.04 -5.04
N VAL A 143 -13.93 -20.20 -4.77
CA VAL A 143 -14.32 -21.18 -5.79
C VAL A 143 -15.82 -21.40 -5.69
N ALA A 144 -16.52 -21.36 -6.82
CA ALA A 144 -17.89 -21.81 -6.94
C ALA A 144 -18.00 -22.95 -7.95
N VAL A 145 -18.76 -23.98 -7.60
CA VAL A 145 -18.97 -25.17 -8.43
C VAL A 145 -20.46 -25.42 -8.57
N GLY A 146 -20.89 -25.73 -9.79
CA GLY A 146 -22.29 -25.90 -10.14
C GLY A 146 -22.67 -25.03 -11.34
N CYS A 147 -23.86 -25.27 -11.86
CA CYS A 147 -24.38 -24.58 -13.03
C CYS A 147 -25.12 -23.30 -12.60
N GLY A 148 -24.74 -22.12 -13.13
CA GLY A 148 -25.30 -20.84 -12.64
C GLY A 148 -24.91 -20.55 -11.19
N ALA A 149 -23.73 -21.00 -10.75
CA ALA A 149 -23.24 -20.78 -9.40
C ALA A 149 -22.57 -19.40 -9.36
N LYS A 150 -23.23 -18.45 -8.71
CA LYS A 150 -22.70 -17.10 -8.47
C LYS A 150 -22.37 -16.97 -6.99
N ALA A 151 -21.09 -16.77 -6.71
CA ALA A 151 -20.59 -16.65 -5.34
C ALA A 151 -19.93 -15.29 -5.14
N SER A 152 -20.07 -14.74 -3.94
CA SER A 152 -19.41 -13.52 -3.52
C SER A 152 -18.85 -13.64 -2.10
N LEU A 153 -17.78 -12.91 -1.84
CA LEU A 153 -17.29 -12.67 -0.50
C LEU A 153 -18.15 -11.58 0.15
N THR A 154 -18.45 -11.76 1.43
CA THR A 154 -19.20 -10.83 2.28
C THR A 154 -18.27 -10.27 3.35
N ASP A 155 -18.59 -9.08 3.86
CA ASP A 155 -17.84 -8.33 4.88
C ASP A 155 -16.45 -7.80 4.48
N ILE A 156 -16.25 -7.55 3.19
CA ILE A 156 -15.10 -6.78 2.68
C ILE A 156 -15.55 -5.32 2.53
N GLU A 157 -14.94 -4.40 3.28
CA GLU A 157 -15.18 -2.96 3.09
C GLU A 157 -14.90 -2.61 1.61
N SER A 158 -15.97 -2.31 0.85
CA SER A 158 -15.95 -1.69 -0.48
C SER A 158 -15.51 -2.52 -1.71
N GLU A 159 -15.41 -3.85 -1.66
CA GLU A 159 -15.20 -4.70 -2.85
C GLU A 159 -16.17 -5.91 -2.92
N MET A 160 -16.96 -6.02 -3.99
CA MET A 160 -17.61 -7.30 -4.33
C MET A 160 -16.60 -8.20 -5.06
N ILE A 161 -15.90 -9.04 -4.32
CA ILE A 161 -15.14 -10.15 -4.90
C ILE A 161 -16.13 -11.28 -5.15
N GLY A 162 -16.39 -11.58 -6.41
CA GLY A 162 -17.28 -12.68 -6.79
C GLY A 162 -16.90 -13.32 -8.10
N CYS A 163 -17.48 -14.48 -8.35
CA CYS A 163 -17.40 -15.14 -9.65
C CYS A 163 -18.72 -15.82 -9.98
N GLU A 164 -18.95 -16.07 -11.27
CA GLU A 164 -20.13 -16.75 -11.79
C GLU A 164 -19.73 -17.84 -12.79
N SER A 165 -20.40 -18.99 -12.71
CA SER A 165 -20.27 -20.09 -13.68
C SER A 165 -21.47 -20.16 -14.63
N SER A 166 -21.21 -20.55 -15.88
CA SER A 166 -22.20 -20.78 -16.94
C SER A 166 -22.27 -22.25 -17.36
N CYS A 167 -23.41 -22.63 -17.94
CA CYS A 167 -23.68 -23.96 -18.49
C CYS A 167 -23.63 -24.00 -20.02
N GLN A 168 -23.49 -22.85 -20.68
CA GLN A 168 -23.42 -22.78 -22.14
C GLN A 168 -22.01 -23.14 -22.62
N ASP A 169 -21.93 -24.04 -23.59
CA ASP A 169 -20.69 -24.58 -24.17
C ASP A 169 -19.96 -23.58 -25.11
N SER A 170 -20.42 -22.32 -25.15
CA SER A 170 -20.03 -21.29 -26.15
C SER A 170 -18.62 -20.73 -25.98
N LYS A 171 -17.88 -21.09 -24.92
CA LYS A 171 -16.48 -20.64 -24.66
C LYS A 171 -15.39 -21.67 -25.01
N ARG A 172 -15.68 -22.70 -25.82
CA ARG A 172 -14.64 -23.64 -26.30
C ARG A 172 -13.67 -23.06 -27.34
N SER A 173 -13.92 -21.87 -27.88
CA SER A 173 -13.26 -21.32 -29.08
C SER A 173 -12.16 -20.28 -28.84
N GLN A 174 -11.86 -19.91 -27.60
CA GLN A 174 -10.56 -19.33 -27.26
C GLN A 174 -9.70 -20.45 -26.68
N GLN A 175 -8.39 -20.48 -26.96
CA GLN A 175 -7.46 -21.46 -26.37
C GLN A 175 -7.45 -21.30 -24.84
N VAL A 176 -8.45 -21.89 -24.16
CA VAL A 176 -8.53 -21.99 -22.72
C VAL A 176 -7.41 -22.92 -22.31
N THR A 177 -6.39 -22.37 -21.68
CA THR A 177 -5.39 -23.16 -20.98
C THR A 177 -6.14 -24.09 -20.02
N ASN A 178 -6.02 -25.41 -20.24
CA ASN A 178 -6.70 -26.51 -19.53
C ASN A 178 -6.50 -26.56 -17.99
N SER A 179 -6.01 -25.49 -17.36
CA SER A 179 -5.46 -25.45 -16.01
C SER A 179 -6.27 -24.64 -15.00
N VAL A 180 -7.30 -23.89 -15.42
CA VAL A 180 -8.00 -22.92 -14.56
C VAL A 180 -9.51 -22.98 -14.77
N CYS A 181 -10.25 -23.05 -13.66
CA CYS A 181 -11.70 -22.97 -13.57
C CYS A 181 -12.21 -21.56 -13.93
N ASP A 182 -12.67 -21.35 -15.18
CA ASP A 182 -13.00 -20.03 -15.73
C ASP A 182 -14.35 -20.00 -16.47
N GLY A 183 -15.44 -20.27 -15.73
CA GLY A 183 -16.79 -19.93 -16.16
C GLY A 183 -17.60 -21.03 -16.83
N TYR A 184 -17.07 -22.25 -17.02
CA TYR A 184 -17.88 -23.42 -17.42
C TYR A 184 -18.04 -24.39 -16.25
N ARG A 185 -19.27 -24.52 -15.72
CA ARG A 185 -19.64 -25.34 -14.53
C ARG A 185 -18.90 -25.05 -13.23
N CYS A 186 -17.89 -24.20 -13.26
CA CYS A 186 -17.16 -23.75 -12.10
C CYS A 186 -16.55 -22.37 -12.39
N CYS A 187 -16.32 -21.58 -11.35
CA CYS A 187 -15.57 -20.33 -11.44
C CYS A 187 -14.63 -20.19 -10.24
N GLN A 188 -13.57 -19.39 -10.41
CA GLN A 188 -12.71 -19.00 -9.32
C GLN A 188 -12.39 -17.50 -9.37
N ALA A 189 -12.36 -16.85 -8.21
CA ALA A 189 -11.86 -15.47 -8.06
C ALA A 189 -10.62 -15.46 -7.19
N ARG A 190 -9.63 -14.66 -7.58
CA ARG A 190 -8.44 -14.39 -6.75
C ARG A 190 -8.81 -13.40 -5.65
N ILE A 191 -8.18 -13.57 -4.50
CA ILE A 191 -8.33 -12.65 -3.39
C ILE A 191 -7.23 -11.58 -3.56
N PRO A 192 -7.59 -10.28 -3.58
CA PRO A 192 -6.64 -9.18 -3.67
C PRO A 192 -5.55 -9.27 -2.60
N LEU A 193 -4.38 -8.73 -2.91
CA LEU A 193 -3.24 -8.71 -1.98
C LEU A 193 -3.48 -7.78 -0.76
N GLU A 194 -4.48 -6.90 -0.81
CA GLU A 194 -4.89 -6.07 0.32
C GLU A 194 -5.84 -6.87 1.22
N ARG A 195 -5.31 -7.32 2.36
CA ARG A 195 -5.81 -8.47 3.11
C ARG A 195 -7.17 -8.21 3.79
N PRO A 196 -8.27 -8.82 3.35
CA PRO A 196 -9.56 -8.73 4.05
C PRO A 196 -9.47 -9.47 5.38
N GLN A 197 -10.02 -8.87 6.43
CA GLN A 197 -9.99 -9.46 7.78
C GLN A 197 -11.29 -10.21 8.13
N VAL A 198 -12.42 -9.98 7.45
CA VAL A 198 -13.67 -10.77 7.60
C VAL A 198 -14.00 -11.41 6.26
N ILE A 199 -14.36 -12.70 6.22
CA ILE A 199 -14.85 -13.31 4.98
C ILE A 199 -15.98 -14.31 5.29
N GLY A 200 -17.22 -13.90 5.07
CA GLY A 200 -18.30 -14.84 4.78
C GLY A 200 -18.32 -15.17 3.28
N VAL A 201 -18.71 -16.39 2.91
CA VAL A 201 -18.94 -16.77 1.50
C VAL A 201 -20.44 -16.89 1.28
N ASN A 202 -20.98 -16.04 0.40
CA ASN A 202 -22.37 -16.06 0.02
C ASN A 202 -22.57 -16.62 -1.39
N ILE A 203 -23.72 -17.27 -1.62
CA ILE A 203 -24.15 -17.75 -2.93
C ILE A 203 -25.44 -17.01 -3.29
N ASP A 204 -25.48 -16.42 -4.47
CA ASP A 204 -26.68 -15.78 -4.99
C ASP A 204 -27.77 -16.84 -5.25
N VAL A 205 -28.97 -16.58 -4.75
CA VAL A 205 -30.11 -17.49 -4.87
C VAL A 205 -30.72 -17.44 -6.28
N THR A 206 -30.46 -16.36 -7.03
CA THR A 206 -31.05 -16.11 -8.34
C THR A 206 -30.31 -16.87 -9.47
N GLY A 207 -31.07 -17.56 -10.34
CA GLY A 207 -30.60 -17.93 -11.69
C GLY A 207 -29.84 -19.26 -11.92
N GLY A 208 -30.19 -20.38 -11.26
CA GLY A 208 -29.61 -21.68 -11.60
C GLY A 208 -30.39 -22.89 -11.06
N GLU A 209 -30.36 -24.01 -11.79
CA GLU A 209 -30.95 -25.31 -11.39
C GLU A 209 -29.86 -26.31 -10.93
N GLY A 210 -30.15 -27.11 -9.91
CA GLY A 210 -29.26 -28.15 -9.39
C GLY A 210 -28.38 -27.73 -8.20
N CYS A 211 -27.56 -28.67 -7.72
CA CYS A 211 -26.66 -28.48 -6.58
C CYS A 211 -25.54 -27.48 -6.93
N ARG A 212 -25.32 -26.52 -6.04
CA ARG A 212 -24.29 -25.47 -6.16
C ARG A 212 -23.56 -25.33 -4.84
N VAL A 213 -22.24 -25.16 -4.91
CA VAL A 213 -21.39 -24.98 -3.73
C VAL A 213 -20.42 -23.83 -3.93
N ALA A 214 -20.06 -23.14 -2.86
CA ALA A 214 -19.04 -22.12 -2.85
C ALA A 214 -18.23 -22.16 -1.56
N PHE A 215 -16.93 -21.95 -1.68
CA PHE A 215 -16.00 -22.04 -0.56
C PHE A 215 -14.69 -21.31 -0.87
N LEU A 216 -13.93 -21.04 0.19
CA LEU A 216 -12.55 -20.59 0.10
C LEU A 216 -11.61 -21.78 0.11
N THR A 217 -10.55 -21.73 -0.70
CA THR A 217 -9.52 -22.75 -0.64
C THR A 217 -8.17 -22.30 -1.18
N ASN A 218 -7.08 -22.86 -0.65
CA ASN A 218 -5.74 -22.72 -1.22
C ASN A 218 -5.43 -23.74 -2.32
N GLN A 219 -6.34 -24.68 -2.58
CA GLN A 219 -6.18 -25.67 -3.64
C GLN A 219 -6.54 -25.11 -5.02
N ARG A 220 -5.91 -25.65 -6.06
CA ARG A 220 -6.17 -25.26 -7.46
C ARG A 220 -7.10 -26.26 -8.12
N TYR A 221 -8.22 -25.76 -8.62
CA TYR A 221 -9.23 -26.52 -9.32
C TYR A 221 -9.26 -26.17 -10.80
N SER A 222 -9.46 -27.18 -11.65
CA SER A 222 -9.59 -27.05 -13.10
C SER A 222 -10.86 -27.77 -13.57
N PRO A 223 -11.40 -27.45 -14.76
CA PRO A 223 -12.57 -28.15 -15.28
C PRO A 223 -12.40 -29.67 -15.42
N LYS A 224 -11.15 -30.19 -15.40
CA LYS A 224 -10.84 -31.63 -15.43
C LYS A 224 -10.85 -32.29 -14.04
N ASN A 225 -10.54 -31.52 -12.99
CA ASN A 225 -10.37 -32.00 -11.62
C ASN A 225 -11.55 -31.62 -10.71
N VAL A 226 -12.39 -30.67 -11.14
CA VAL A 226 -13.63 -30.34 -10.45
C VAL A 226 -14.63 -31.47 -10.67
N THR A 227 -14.98 -32.14 -9.58
CA THR A 227 -16.02 -33.15 -9.54
C THR A 227 -17.39 -32.52 -9.31
N ALA A 228 -18.44 -33.33 -9.35
CA ALA A 228 -19.81 -32.85 -9.17
C ALA A 228 -19.98 -32.11 -7.81
N PRO A 229 -20.77 -31.02 -7.75
CA PRO A 229 -20.90 -30.18 -6.57
C PRO A 229 -21.35 -30.94 -5.31
N GLU A 230 -22.04 -32.07 -5.46
CA GLU A 230 -22.49 -32.97 -4.40
C GLU A 230 -21.32 -33.55 -3.58
N GLN A 231 -20.14 -33.74 -4.19
CA GLN A 231 -18.97 -34.27 -3.47
C GLN A 231 -18.38 -33.26 -2.49
N PHE A 232 -18.36 -31.98 -2.87
CA PHE A 232 -17.92 -30.92 -1.97
C PHE A 232 -18.92 -30.70 -0.83
N HIS A 233 -20.21 -30.83 -1.14
CA HIS A 233 -21.26 -30.82 -0.12
C HIS A 233 -21.13 -32.01 0.86
N SER A 234 -20.88 -33.23 0.37
CA SER A 234 -20.72 -34.41 1.22
C SER A 234 -19.45 -34.37 2.07
N LEU A 235 -18.36 -33.79 1.55
CA LEU A 235 -17.12 -33.56 2.29
C LEU A 235 -17.33 -32.54 3.42
N GLY A 236 -18.16 -31.52 3.20
CA GLY A 236 -18.59 -30.56 4.22
C GLY A 236 -17.55 -29.52 4.65
N TYR A 237 -16.33 -29.55 4.10
CA TYR A 237 -15.28 -28.56 4.37
C TYR A 237 -14.37 -28.34 3.16
N ALA A 238 -13.66 -27.21 3.16
CA ALA A 238 -12.59 -26.90 2.21
C ALA A 238 -11.30 -26.52 2.95
N LEU A 239 -10.13 -26.83 2.37
CA LEU A 239 -8.85 -26.48 3.00
C LEU A 239 -8.55 -24.99 2.78
N VAL A 240 -8.48 -24.23 3.87
CA VAL A 240 -8.19 -22.79 3.87
C VAL A 240 -6.83 -22.52 4.49
N GLU A 241 -6.06 -21.62 3.90
CA GLU A 241 -4.73 -21.22 4.37
C GLU A 241 -4.77 -19.88 5.09
N LEU A 242 -4.56 -19.87 6.41
CA LEU A 242 -4.40 -18.66 7.20
C LEU A 242 -2.93 -18.34 7.43
N GLY A 243 -2.53 -17.11 7.12
CA GLY A 243 -1.25 -16.58 7.55
C GLY A 243 -1.35 -16.10 8.99
N TRP A 244 -0.29 -16.26 9.77
CA TRP A 244 -0.19 -15.72 11.11
C TRP A 244 1.15 -15.02 11.34
N TYR A 245 1.13 -14.02 12.23
CA TYR A 245 2.31 -13.27 12.64
C TYR A 245 2.42 -13.22 14.15
N PHE A 246 3.56 -12.78 14.69
CA PHE A 246 3.77 -12.58 16.13
C PHE A 246 3.54 -11.12 16.52
N GLY A 247 2.51 -10.83 17.33
CA GLY A 247 2.17 -9.47 17.77
C GLY A 247 3.19 -8.88 18.76
N THR A 248 3.59 -7.62 18.57
CA THR A 248 4.64 -6.96 19.38
C THR A 248 4.11 -6.08 20.53
N SER A 249 2.79 -6.10 20.75
CA SER A 249 2.11 -5.33 21.79
C SER A 249 2.40 -5.82 23.21
N ASP A 250 2.88 -7.05 23.40
CA ASP A 250 3.15 -7.61 24.72
C ASP A 250 4.58 -7.32 25.21
N SER A 251 4.67 -6.60 26.33
CA SER A 251 5.94 -6.07 26.87
C SER A 251 6.88 -7.17 27.39
N CYS A 252 6.35 -8.33 27.80
CA CYS A 252 7.10 -9.46 28.34
C CYS A 252 8.07 -10.09 27.32
N PHE A 253 7.77 -9.98 26.02
CA PHE A 253 8.55 -10.61 24.95
C PHE A 253 9.42 -9.64 24.13
N ARG A 254 9.52 -8.36 24.55
CA ARG A 254 10.33 -7.33 23.87
C ARG A 254 11.83 -7.66 23.79
N SER A 255 12.37 -8.50 24.69
CA SER A 255 13.82 -8.67 24.90
C SER A 255 14.46 -10.09 24.89
N PRO A 256 13.81 -11.28 24.91
CA PRO A 256 14.56 -12.53 25.17
C PRO A 256 14.58 -13.66 24.11
N LEU A 257 14.23 -13.46 22.82
CA LEU A 257 14.31 -14.58 21.85
C LEU A 257 15.75 -14.97 21.46
N GLY A 258 16.75 -14.11 21.68
CA GLY A 258 18.15 -14.36 21.28
C GLY A 258 18.40 -14.30 19.77
N CYS A 259 17.38 -14.05 18.95
CA CYS A 259 17.47 -13.85 17.50
C CYS A 259 17.82 -12.41 17.15
N ARG A 260 18.64 -12.23 16.10
CA ARG A 260 19.12 -10.91 15.68
C ARG A 260 18.03 -10.13 14.95
N ASN A 261 17.87 -8.86 15.30
CA ASN A 261 16.93 -7.98 14.60
C ASN A 261 17.50 -7.59 13.23
N MET A 262 16.81 -7.96 12.16
CA MET A 262 17.21 -7.71 10.78
C MET A 262 16.36 -6.60 10.18
N THR A 263 17.03 -5.55 9.69
CA THR A 263 16.46 -4.65 8.68
C THR A 263 16.82 -5.22 7.32
N ARG A 264 15.91 -5.21 6.32
CA ARG A 264 16.06 -5.75 4.94
C ARG A 264 17.40 -5.48 4.20
N PHE A 265 18.28 -4.63 4.74
CA PHE A 265 19.58 -4.24 4.19
C PHE A 265 20.82 -4.57 5.06
N SER A 266 20.69 -5.32 6.17
CA SER A 266 21.85 -5.79 6.94
C SER A 266 22.48 -7.05 6.31
N SER A 267 23.81 -7.08 6.21
CA SER A 267 24.51 -8.23 5.61
C SER A 267 24.42 -9.46 6.52
N TYR A 268 24.03 -10.59 5.93
CA TYR A 268 24.14 -11.93 6.50
C TYR A 268 25.58 -12.19 6.98
N THR A 269 25.72 -12.65 8.21
CA THR A 269 26.92 -13.36 8.70
C THR A 269 26.50 -14.80 8.97
N SER A 270 27.24 -15.80 8.48
CA SER A 270 26.87 -17.24 8.57
C SER A 270 26.82 -17.80 10.00
N PHE A 271 27.10 -16.97 11.02
CA PHE A 271 27.16 -17.36 12.43
C PHE A 271 25.88 -17.06 13.22
N ASP A 272 24.92 -16.31 12.66
CA ASP A 272 23.67 -16.01 13.35
C ASP A 272 22.70 -17.19 13.19
N LYS A 273 22.23 -17.79 14.30
CA LYS A 273 21.31 -18.96 14.27
C LYS A 273 19.90 -18.61 13.78
N CYS A 274 19.42 -17.41 14.08
CA CYS A 274 18.08 -16.94 13.72
C CYS A 274 18.00 -15.43 13.53
N GLY A 275 17.11 -15.02 12.62
CA GLY A 275 16.82 -13.63 12.30
C GLY A 275 15.35 -13.30 12.59
N CYS A 276 15.08 -12.06 12.98
CA CYS A 276 13.72 -11.52 13.11
C CYS A 276 13.57 -10.25 12.29
N GLU A 277 12.55 -10.19 11.45
CA GLU A 277 12.17 -8.98 10.71
C GLU A 277 11.03 -8.23 11.41
N TYR A 278 11.16 -6.90 11.50
CA TYR A 278 10.11 -6.03 11.98
C TYR A 278 9.29 -5.51 10.81
N GLN A 279 7.97 -5.70 10.85
CA GLN A 279 7.08 -5.23 9.81
C GLN A 279 5.86 -4.53 10.43
N TYR A 280 5.34 -3.55 9.69
CA TYR A 280 4.13 -2.81 10.02
C TYR A 280 3.10 -3.08 8.92
N PHE A 281 1.90 -3.53 9.28
CA PHE A 281 0.82 -3.81 8.32
C PHE A 281 -0.52 -3.44 8.93
N SER A 282 -1.32 -2.65 8.20
CA SER A 282 -2.67 -2.18 8.59
C SER A 282 -2.76 -1.69 10.05
N GLY A 283 -1.84 -0.82 10.47
CA GLY A 283 -1.83 -0.24 11.83
C GLY A 283 -1.30 -1.15 12.94
N MET A 284 -0.90 -2.39 12.63
CA MET A 284 -0.35 -3.35 13.59
C MET A 284 1.15 -3.58 13.36
N SER A 285 1.91 -3.63 14.45
CA SER A 285 3.34 -3.97 14.43
C SER A 285 3.57 -5.43 14.80
N TYR A 286 4.30 -6.14 13.95
CA TYR A 286 4.61 -7.55 14.18
C TYR A 286 6.08 -7.86 13.90
N ARG A 287 6.51 -8.98 14.47
CA ARG A 287 7.87 -9.50 14.37
C ARG A 287 7.82 -10.91 13.83
N ASN A 288 8.46 -11.18 12.70
CA ASN A 288 8.51 -12.53 12.15
C ASN A 288 9.95 -13.05 12.22
N CYS A 289 10.13 -14.14 12.95
CA CYS A 289 11.41 -14.77 13.18
C CYS A 289 11.50 -16.09 12.41
N TYR A 290 12.68 -16.39 11.89
CA TYR A 290 13.00 -17.61 11.16
C TYR A 290 14.41 -18.11 11.54
N CYS A 291 14.64 -19.42 11.46
CA CYS A 291 16.00 -19.97 11.56
C CYS A 291 16.75 -19.69 10.25
N ASN A 292 18.02 -19.28 10.35
CA ASN A 292 18.83 -19.02 9.17
C ASN A 292 19.22 -20.34 8.47
N ASN A 293 19.68 -20.25 7.21
CA ASN A 293 20.19 -21.41 6.47
C ASN A 293 21.27 -22.16 7.28
N GLY A 294 21.19 -23.49 7.29
CA GLY A 294 22.04 -24.36 8.12
C GLY A 294 21.50 -24.59 9.54
N TYR A 295 20.38 -23.96 9.91
CA TYR A 295 19.71 -24.17 11.20
C TYR A 295 18.26 -24.61 11.01
N THR A 296 17.76 -25.45 11.92
CA THR A 296 16.38 -25.95 11.96
C THR A 296 15.77 -25.79 13.36
N GLY A 297 14.45 -25.88 13.49
CA GLY A 297 13.76 -25.79 14.78
C GLY A 297 12.82 -24.58 14.89
N ASN A 298 12.61 -24.08 16.12
CA ASN A 298 11.63 -23.04 16.41
C ASN A 298 12.29 -21.72 16.85
N PRO A 299 12.26 -20.66 16.03
CA PRO A 299 12.88 -19.37 16.35
C PRO A 299 12.14 -18.58 17.45
N TYR A 300 10.92 -18.98 17.81
CA TYR A 300 10.12 -18.35 18.86
C TYR A 300 10.36 -18.93 20.26
N VAL A 301 11.28 -19.89 20.37
CA VAL A 301 11.75 -20.47 21.63
C VAL A 301 13.20 -20.04 21.83
N LYS A 302 13.56 -19.66 23.07
CA LYS A 302 14.95 -19.31 23.41
C LYS A 302 15.88 -20.48 23.08
N HIS A 303 16.88 -20.24 22.23
CA HIS A 303 17.79 -21.26 21.67
C HIS A 303 17.11 -22.36 20.83
N GLY A 304 15.92 -22.11 20.29
CA GLY A 304 15.16 -23.12 19.55
C GLY A 304 15.63 -23.38 18.11
N CYS A 305 16.51 -22.55 17.54
CA CYS A 305 17.19 -22.85 16.28
C CYS A 305 18.50 -23.62 16.54
N ILE A 306 18.52 -24.86 16.05
CA ILE A 306 19.55 -25.88 16.24
C ILE A 306 20.31 -26.05 14.92
N ASP A 307 21.62 -26.24 15.03
CA ASP A 307 22.51 -26.48 13.89
C ASP A 307 22.16 -27.79 13.18
N ILE A 308 22.07 -27.76 11.86
CA ILE A 308 21.86 -28.97 11.04
C ILE A 308 23.22 -29.64 10.89
N ASP A 309 23.33 -30.90 11.31
CA ASP A 309 24.55 -31.68 11.08
C ASP A 309 24.52 -32.27 9.68
N GLU A 310 25.03 -31.54 8.68
CA GLU A 310 25.00 -31.98 7.29
C GLU A 310 25.90 -33.21 7.04
N CYS A 311 26.83 -33.51 7.97
CA CYS A 311 27.71 -34.68 7.89
C CYS A 311 27.03 -35.99 8.33
N LYS A 312 25.85 -35.94 8.96
CA LYS A 312 25.05 -37.14 9.31
C LYS A 312 24.14 -37.64 8.19
N GLY A 313 23.94 -36.84 7.14
CA GLY A 313 23.23 -37.23 5.91
C GLY A 313 24.17 -37.82 4.85
N HIS A 314 23.60 -38.48 3.83
CA HIS A 314 24.34 -39.17 2.76
C HIS A 314 25.62 -38.41 2.33
N ASN A 315 26.76 -39.11 2.39
CA ASN A 315 28.12 -38.54 2.45
C ASN A 315 28.41 -37.51 1.34
N SER A 316 28.23 -36.22 1.66
CA SER A 316 28.28 -35.11 0.69
C SER A 316 29.71 -34.67 0.32
N CYS A 317 30.73 -35.23 0.99
CA CYS A 317 32.15 -34.84 0.84
C CYS A 317 33.05 -35.86 0.10
N GLY A 318 32.51 -36.98 -0.40
CA GLY A 318 33.31 -38.01 -1.10
C GLY A 318 34.45 -38.56 -0.23
N GLU A 319 35.70 -38.50 -0.73
CA GLU A 319 36.92 -38.96 -0.03
C GLU A 319 37.50 -37.96 0.99
N ARG A 320 36.89 -36.78 1.15
CA ARG A 320 37.34 -35.74 2.10
C ARG A 320 36.66 -35.92 3.45
N THR A 321 37.29 -35.43 4.52
CA THR A 321 36.69 -35.50 5.87
C THR A 321 35.64 -34.39 5.98
N CYS A 322 34.38 -34.76 6.21
CA CYS A 322 33.31 -33.81 6.50
C CYS A 322 33.49 -33.29 7.93
N VAL A 323 33.57 -31.97 8.08
CA VAL A 323 33.62 -31.29 9.37
C VAL A 323 32.40 -30.38 9.44
N ASN A 324 31.50 -30.68 10.37
CA ASN A 324 30.31 -29.87 10.61
C ASN A 324 30.71 -28.57 11.33
N TRP A 325 30.26 -27.43 10.81
CA TRP A 325 30.47 -26.11 11.40
C TRP A 325 29.11 -25.46 11.68
N PRO A 326 29.00 -24.54 12.65
CA PRO A 326 27.73 -23.86 12.89
C PRO A 326 27.21 -23.14 11.62
N GLY A 327 26.08 -23.62 11.09
CA GLY A 327 25.38 -23.12 9.91
C GLY A 327 25.91 -23.62 8.55
N SER A 328 26.90 -24.54 8.51
CA SER A 328 27.45 -25.09 7.27
C SER A 328 28.38 -26.29 7.50
N TYR A 329 28.88 -26.93 6.44
CA TYR A 329 29.92 -27.96 6.54
C TYR A 329 31.14 -27.62 5.68
N SER A 330 32.30 -28.09 6.09
CA SER A 330 33.53 -28.04 5.28
C SER A 330 33.98 -29.46 4.95
N CYS A 331 34.51 -29.64 3.74
CA CYS A 331 35.16 -30.87 3.33
C CYS A 331 36.68 -30.63 3.34
N ASP A 332 37.31 -30.88 4.48
CA ASP A 332 38.72 -30.56 4.67
C ASP A 332 39.63 -31.64 4.04
N PRO A 333 40.72 -31.24 3.36
CA PRO A 333 41.80 -32.15 3.01
C PRO A 333 42.48 -32.65 4.29
N LYS A 334 42.93 -33.90 4.31
CA LYS A 334 43.73 -34.43 5.43
C LYS A 334 45.06 -33.67 5.50
N VAL A 335 45.20 -32.69 6.39
CA VAL A 335 46.41 -31.87 6.47
C VAL A 335 47.16 -32.10 7.79
N THR A 336 48.42 -32.46 7.63
CA THR A 336 49.51 -32.55 8.61
C THR A 336 49.92 -31.15 9.11
N LYS A 337 50.17 -31.03 10.42
CA LYS A 337 50.39 -29.77 11.16
C LYS A 337 51.68 -29.03 10.74
N PRO A 338 51.69 -27.68 10.76
CA PRO A 338 52.94 -26.91 10.78
C PRO A 338 53.18 -26.14 12.09
N GLN A 339 54.44 -25.76 12.24
CA GLN A 339 55.19 -25.32 13.42
C GLN A 339 55.17 -23.78 13.59
N LYS A 340 55.32 -23.30 14.84
CA LYS A 340 55.24 -21.89 15.25
C LYS A 340 56.57 -21.14 15.13
N THR A 341 56.54 -19.86 14.76
CA THR A 341 57.60 -18.86 15.01
C THR A 341 57.03 -17.50 15.43
N SER A 342 57.89 -16.67 16.02
CA SER A 342 57.66 -15.74 17.14
C SER A 342 57.27 -14.28 16.81
N VAL A 343 56.98 -13.55 17.89
CA VAL A 343 56.34 -12.23 18.03
C VAL A 343 57.31 -11.05 17.86
N LEU A 344 56.98 -10.08 16.99
CA LEU A 344 57.43 -8.67 17.08
C LEU A 344 56.60 -7.71 16.16
N GLN A 345 55.30 -7.44 16.43
CA GLN A 345 54.46 -6.63 15.50
C GLN A 345 53.36 -5.73 16.13
N GLY A 346 53.54 -5.13 17.32
CA GLY A 346 52.49 -4.28 17.91
C GLY A 346 52.16 -2.98 17.12
N LEU A 347 53.18 -2.29 16.62
CA LEU A 347 53.02 -0.97 15.95
C LEU A 347 52.62 -1.07 14.47
N GLY A 348 53.14 -2.08 13.77
CA GLY A 348 52.78 -2.35 12.37
C GLY A 348 51.31 -2.74 12.21
N VAL A 349 50.76 -3.45 13.20
CA VAL A 349 49.35 -3.88 13.20
C VAL A 349 48.40 -2.70 13.35
N LEU A 350 48.71 -1.73 14.21
CA LEU A 350 47.86 -0.55 14.39
C LEU A 350 47.82 0.31 13.11
N LEU A 351 48.98 0.55 12.48
CA LEU A 351 49.06 1.27 11.21
C LEU A 351 48.38 0.51 10.07
N PHE A 352 48.49 -0.82 10.06
CA PHE A 352 47.79 -1.67 9.11
C PHE A 352 46.27 -1.60 9.28
N VAL A 353 45.76 -1.64 10.52
CA VAL A 353 44.32 -1.50 10.82
C VAL A 353 43.79 -0.13 10.41
N LEU A 354 44.51 0.96 10.71
CA LEU A 354 44.13 2.31 10.27
C LEU A 354 44.16 2.44 8.74
N GLY A 355 45.16 1.85 8.08
CA GLY A 355 45.24 1.77 6.62
C GLY A 355 44.07 1.01 6.01
N VAL A 356 43.69 -0.13 6.58
CA VAL A 356 42.52 -0.93 6.17
C VAL A 356 41.22 -0.15 6.36
N LEU A 357 41.04 0.54 7.50
CA LEU A 357 39.84 1.36 7.75
C LEU A 357 39.75 2.55 6.78
N GLY A 358 40.89 3.19 6.48
CA GLY A 358 40.99 4.23 5.46
C GLY A 358 40.63 3.71 4.06
N LEU A 359 41.20 2.57 3.68
CA LEU A 359 40.92 1.89 2.42
C LEU A 359 39.44 1.46 2.32
N TYR A 360 38.87 0.93 3.41
CA TYR A 360 37.46 0.58 3.50
C TYR A 360 36.56 1.82 3.31
N LYS A 361 36.87 2.95 3.97
CA LYS A 361 36.14 4.21 3.78
C LYS A 361 36.27 4.73 2.34
N LEU A 362 37.45 4.65 1.73
CA LEU A 362 37.66 5.02 0.32
C LEU A 362 36.89 4.12 -0.65
N VAL A 363 36.92 2.79 -0.45
CA VAL A 363 36.16 1.82 -1.24
C VAL A 363 34.65 2.06 -1.07
N LYS A 364 34.15 2.28 0.15
CA LYS A 364 32.75 2.60 0.42
C LYS A 364 32.33 3.90 -0.26
N LYS A 365 33.18 4.95 -0.21
CA LYS A 365 32.96 6.23 -0.90
C LYS A 365 32.93 6.06 -2.42
N ARG A 366 33.90 5.34 -3.00
CA ARG A 366 33.94 5.03 -4.45
C ARG A 366 32.72 4.22 -4.89
N ARG A 367 32.33 3.17 -4.14
CA ARG A 367 31.12 2.38 -4.43
C ARG A 367 29.86 3.23 -4.42
N LYS A 368 29.72 4.17 -3.48
CA LYS A 368 28.58 5.10 -3.42
C LYS A 368 28.53 6.01 -4.66
N ILE A 369 29.66 6.57 -5.08
CA ILE A 369 29.75 7.42 -6.29
C ILE A 369 29.41 6.61 -7.55
N ILE A 370 29.95 5.40 -7.68
CA ILE A 370 29.65 4.52 -8.83
C ILE A 370 28.16 4.15 -8.86
N ARG A 371 27.56 3.81 -7.71
CA ARG A 371 26.12 3.50 -7.61
C ARG A 371 25.27 4.72 -7.98
N SER A 372 25.62 5.91 -7.50
CA SER A 372 24.96 7.17 -7.82
C SER A 372 25.01 7.48 -9.32
N LYS A 373 26.18 7.32 -9.95
CA LYS A 373 26.34 7.49 -11.41
C LYS A 373 25.54 6.45 -12.20
N LYS A 374 25.48 5.21 -11.72
CA LYS A 374 24.65 4.14 -12.33
C LYS A 374 23.17 4.50 -12.30
N PHE A 375 22.66 4.98 -11.17
CA PHE A 375 21.27 5.45 -11.07
C PHE A 375 21.00 6.67 -11.95
N PHE A 376 21.89 7.66 -11.93
CA PHE A 376 21.77 8.83 -12.80
C PHE A 376 21.66 8.42 -14.29
N LYS A 377 22.47 7.46 -14.75
CA LYS A 377 22.39 6.95 -16.12
C LYS A 377 21.11 6.13 -16.37
N ARG A 378 20.72 5.26 -15.43
CA ARG A 378 19.50 4.43 -15.54
C ARG A 378 18.23 5.29 -15.60
N ASN A 379 18.14 6.33 -14.78
CA ASN A 379 16.96 7.17 -14.64
C ASN A 379 16.91 8.29 -15.70
N GLY A 380 17.55 8.10 -16.86
CA GLY A 380 17.49 9.06 -17.96
C GLY A 380 18.23 10.38 -17.73
N GLY A 381 19.13 10.49 -16.75
CA GLY A 381 19.75 11.77 -16.39
C GLY A 381 20.60 12.41 -17.48
N LEU A 382 21.12 11.64 -18.44
CA LEU A 382 21.79 12.19 -19.62
C LEU A 382 20.81 12.87 -20.58
N LEU A 383 19.67 12.22 -20.85
CA LEU A 383 18.61 12.75 -21.71
C LEU A 383 18.00 14.01 -21.11
N LEU A 384 17.68 13.97 -19.81
CA LEU A 384 17.13 15.12 -19.12
C LEU A 384 18.13 16.27 -19.08
N LYS A 385 19.42 16.01 -18.83
CA LYS A 385 20.45 17.06 -18.84
C LYS A 385 20.59 17.70 -20.22
N GLN A 386 20.49 16.92 -21.31
CA GLN A 386 20.51 17.42 -22.67
C GLN A 386 19.30 18.32 -22.95
N GLN A 387 18.09 17.87 -22.58
CA GLN A 387 16.86 18.67 -22.69
C GLN A 387 16.99 19.99 -21.92
N LEU A 388 17.46 19.96 -20.67
CA LEU A 388 17.68 21.16 -19.87
C LEU A 388 18.71 22.14 -20.47
N THR A 389 19.71 21.64 -21.21
CA THR A 389 20.69 22.49 -21.88
C THR A 389 20.17 23.09 -23.18
N THR A 390 19.35 22.36 -23.95
CA THR A 390 18.72 22.87 -25.18
C THR A 390 17.56 23.83 -24.89
N THR A 391 16.87 23.66 -23.78
CA THR A 391 15.71 24.50 -23.40
C THR A 391 16.11 25.78 -22.66
N LYS A 392 17.40 26.11 -22.51
CA LYS A 392 17.83 27.40 -21.95
C LYS A 392 17.41 28.63 -22.79
N GLU A 393 16.92 28.42 -24.01
CA GLU A 393 16.37 29.46 -24.89
C GLU A 393 14.82 29.46 -24.95
N GLY A 394 14.13 28.59 -24.21
CA GLY A 394 12.67 28.47 -24.20
C GLY A 394 12.09 28.21 -22.80
N ASN A 395 10.98 28.86 -22.49
CA ASN A 395 10.43 29.09 -21.14
C ASN A 395 9.86 27.83 -20.40
N VAL A 396 10.68 26.79 -20.17
CA VAL A 396 10.28 25.58 -19.40
C VAL A 396 10.94 25.59 -18.02
N GLU A 397 10.12 25.72 -16.97
CA GLU A 397 10.56 25.99 -15.59
C GLU A 397 11.02 24.76 -14.78
N MET A 398 11.07 23.56 -15.35
CA MET A 398 11.76 22.44 -14.73
C MET A 398 13.27 22.67 -14.86
N SER A 399 13.87 23.43 -13.95
CA SER A 399 15.17 24.06 -14.22
C SER A 399 16.36 23.36 -13.58
N ARG A 400 16.15 22.36 -12.71
CA ARG A 400 17.23 21.87 -11.83
C ARG A 400 17.23 20.37 -11.54
N ILE A 401 18.39 19.76 -11.76
CA ILE A 401 18.73 18.45 -11.21
C ILE A 401 19.41 18.64 -9.85
N PHE A 402 18.80 18.11 -8.79
CA PHE A 402 19.30 18.14 -7.42
C PHE A 402 20.19 16.93 -7.12
N SER A 403 21.22 17.14 -6.29
CA SER A 403 22.02 16.02 -5.79
C SER A 403 21.34 15.35 -4.59
N SER A 404 21.56 14.05 -4.41
CA SER A 404 21.04 13.30 -3.25
C SER A 404 21.61 13.86 -1.93
N LYS A 405 22.85 14.38 -1.96
CA LYS A 405 23.48 15.02 -0.79
C LYS A 405 22.76 16.31 -0.42
N GLU A 406 22.39 17.11 -1.41
CA GLU A 406 21.66 18.36 -1.20
C GLU A 406 20.29 18.12 -0.60
N LEU A 407 19.49 17.22 -1.18
CA LEU A 407 18.14 16.93 -0.66
C LEU A 407 18.18 16.29 0.74
N LYS A 408 19.19 15.46 1.02
CA LYS A 408 19.40 14.94 2.38
C LYS A 408 19.71 16.05 3.38
N LYS A 409 20.52 17.04 3.00
CA LYS A 409 20.79 18.18 3.89
C LYS A 409 19.52 19.02 4.08
N ALA A 410 18.80 19.30 3.00
CA ALA A 410 17.60 20.14 3.02
C ALA A 410 16.47 19.55 3.88
N THR A 411 16.32 18.22 3.87
CA THR A 411 15.26 17.49 4.58
C THR A 411 15.70 16.91 5.92
N ASP A 412 16.87 17.31 6.44
CA ASP A 412 17.47 16.73 7.65
C ASP A 412 17.48 15.19 7.64
N ASN A 413 18.10 14.63 6.61
CA ASN A 413 18.16 13.20 6.31
C ASN A 413 16.79 12.51 6.16
N PHE A 414 15.80 13.23 5.60
CA PHE A 414 14.41 12.76 5.52
C PHE A 414 13.82 12.48 6.90
N SER A 415 14.01 13.42 7.83
CA SER A 415 13.50 13.34 9.20
C SER A 415 11.98 13.23 9.22
N VAL A 416 11.45 12.41 10.14
CA VAL A 416 10.00 12.23 10.33
C VAL A 416 9.34 13.55 10.77
N ASN A 417 10.07 14.41 11.48
CA ASN A 417 9.60 15.73 11.93
C ASN A 417 9.42 16.73 10.79
N ARG A 418 9.87 16.40 9.57
CA ARG A 418 9.71 17.22 8.38
C ARG A 418 8.67 16.65 7.40
N VAL A 419 7.92 15.63 7.79
CA VAL A 419 6.88 15.06 6.92
C VAL A 419 5.72 16.04 6.79
N LEU A 420 5.35 16.36 5.54
CA LEU A 420 4.16 17.14 5.21
C LEU A 420 2.96 16.22 4.94
N GLY A 421 3.20 15.04 4.35
CA GLY A 421 2.15 14.09 4.04
C GLY A 421 2.68 12.70 3.67
N LYS A 422 1.85 11.67 3.86
CA LYS A 422 2.14 10.27 3.52
C LYS A 422 0.94 9.70 2.76
N GLY A 423 1.17 9.17 1.56
CA GLY A 423 0.13 8.56 0.73
C GLY A 423 0.63 7.37 -0.09
N GLY A 424 -0.22 6.86 -1.00
CA GLY A 424 0.10 5.74 -1.90
C GLY A 424 1.27 6.02 -2.85
N GLN A 425 1.51 7.30 -3.17
CA GLN A 425 2.61 7.72 -4.04
C GLN A 425 3.94 7.96 -3.31
N GLY A 426 3.95 7.98 -1.96
CA GLY A 426 5.19 8.15 -1.20
C GLY A 426 5.06 8.98 0.06
N THR A 427 6.14 9.68 0.42
CA THR A 427 6.21 10.61 1.54
C THR A 427 6.76 11.95 1.06
N VAL A 428 6.09 13.03 1.43
CA VAL A 428 6.50 14.40 1.10
C VAL A 428 7.14 15.02 2.33
N TYR A 429 8.31 15.62 2.15
CA TYR A 429 9.09 16.25 3.22
C TYR A 429 9.27 17.75 2.97
N LYS A 430 9.18 18.56 4.02
CA LYS A 430 9.56 19.97 4.03
C LYS A 430 11.08 20.09 4.01
N GLY A 431 11.62 20.61 2.92
CA GLY A 431 13.05 20.86 2.74
C GLY A 431 13.38 22.36 2.79
N MET A 432 14.57 22.70 3.27
CA MET A 432 15.15 24.05 3.12
C MET A 432 16.42 23.94 2.29
N LEU A 433 16.40 24.52 1.09
CA LEU A 433 17.55 24.55 0.20
C LEU A 433 18.66 25.47 0.76
N VAL A 434 19.87 25.36 0.20
CA VAL A 434 21.04 26.13 0.66
C VAL A 434 20.85 27.64 0.44
N ASP A 435 20.04 28.03 -0.54
CA ASP A 435 19.67 29.40 -0.84
C ASP A 435 18.51 29.93 0.02
N GLY A 436 18.07 29.16 1.02
CA GLY A 436 16.99 29.54 1.93
C GLY A 436 15.58 29.21 1.43
N ARG A 437 15.41 28.80 0.17
CA ARG A 437 14.09 28.46 -0.37
C ARG A 437 13.51 27.20 0.28
N ILE A 438 12.25 27.29 0.70
CA ILE A 438 11.51 26.15 1.25
C ILE A 438 10.88 25.36 0.07
N VAL A 439 11.01 24.04 0.10
CA VAL A 439 10.55 23.14 -0.96
C VAL A 439 9.83 21.93 -0.39
N ALA A 440 8.97 21.31 -1.20
CA ALA A 440 8.34 20.03 -0.89
C ALA A 440 9.08 18.91 -1.66
N VAL A 441 9.60 17.92 -0.93
CA VAL A 441 10.42 16.83 -1.49
C VAL A 441 9.64 15.52 -1.43
N LYS A 442 9.10 15.06 -2.56
CA LYS A 442 8.33 13.81 -2.68
C LYS A 442 9.27 12.64 -2.94
N ARG A 443 9.24 11.65 -2.04
CA ARG A 443 10.04 10.43 -2.12
C ARG A 443 9.15 9.19 -2.06
N SER A 444 9.20 8.35 -3.08
CA SER A 444 8.46 7.08 -3.15
C SER A 444 9.05 6.02 -2.19
N LYS A 445 8.20 5.17 -1.61
CA LYS A 445 8.56 4.21 -0.54
C LYS A 445 9.12 2.88 -1.04
N LEU A 446 8.69 2.40 -2.21
CA LEU A 446 9.04 1.09 -2.77
C LEU A 446 9.53 1.23 -4.22
N VAL A 447 10.35 0.27 -4.65
CA VAL A 447 10.81 0.14 -6.03
C VAL A 447 9.81 -0.78 -6.74
N ASP A 448 9.03 -0.22 -7.65
CA ASP A 448 8.22 -0.96 -8.63
C ASP A 448 8.40 -0.28 -9.99
N GLU A 449 8.27 -1.03 -11.09
CA GLU A 449 8.33 -0.47 -12.44
C GLU A 449 7.24 0.59 -12.65
N ASP A 450 6.06 0.37 -12.08
CA ASP A 450 4.93 1.32 -12.11
C ASP A 450 5.30 2.67 -11.48
N LYS A 451 6.07 2.66 -10.37
CA LYS A 451 6.52 3.89 -9.71
C LYS A 451 7.56 4.65 -10.51
N MET A 452 8.36 3.96 -11.34
CA MET A 452 9.25 4.63 -12.28
C MET A 452 8.46 5.29 -13.41
N GLN A 453 7.40 4.64 -13.91
CA GLN A 453 6.51 5.21 -14.92
C GLN A 453 5.73 6.41 -14.40
N GLU A 454 5.21 6.37 -13.17
CA GLU A 454 4.60 7.52 -12.50
C GLU A 454 5.55 8.73 -12.47
N PHE A 455 6.83 8.51 -12.11
CA PHE A 455 7.83 9.58 -12.14
C PHE A 455 8.06 10.14 -13.54
N ILE A 456 8.27 9.29 -14.55
CA ILE A 456 8.52 9.73 -15.93
C ILE A 456 7.34 10.55 -16.44
N ASN A 457 6.12 10.08 -16.19
CA ASN A 457 4.89 10.78 -16.57
C ASN A 457 4.76 12.12 -15.86
N GLU A 458 4.97 12.15 -14.54
CA GLU A 458 4.86 13.37 -13.74
C GLU A 458 5.86 14.44 -14.18
N VAL A 459 7.12 14.05 -14.45
CA VAL A 459 8.14 14.96 -15.00
C VAL A 459 7.78 15.45 -16.40
N ALA A 460 7.35 14.56 -17.29
CA ALA A 460 7.02 14.91 -18.66
C ALA A 460 5.80 15.84 -18.74
N LEU A 461 4.75 15.59 -17.96
CA LEU A 461 3.53 16.40 -17.94
C LEU A 461 3.76 17.75 -17.25
N LEU A 462 4.34 17.75 -16.04
CA LEU A 462 4.55 19.00 -15.29
C LEU A 462 5.61 19.91 -15.93
N SER A 463 6.48 19.39 -16.79
CA SER A 463 7.37 20.22 -17.61
C SER A 463 6.64 21.04 -18.67
N GLN A 464 5.44 20.63 -19.08
CA GLN A 464 4.66 21.28 -20.15
C GLN A 464 3.51 22.12 -19.59
N ILE A 465 3.25 22.04 -18.29
CA ILE A 465 2.18 22.76 -17.61
C ILE A 465 2.75 24.01 -16.93
N ASN A 466 2.18 25.17 -17.24
CA ASN A 466 2.43 26.40 -16.50
C ASN A 466 1.11 27.11 -16.20
N HIS A 467 0.60 26.91 -14.98
CA HIS A 467 -0.68 27.47 -14.55
C HIS A 467 -0.63 27.87 -13.07
N ARG A 468 -1.23 29.03 -12.73
CA ARG A 468 -1.18 29.60 -11.36
C ARG A 468 -1.81 28.71 -10.29
N ASN A 469 -2.82 27.92 -10.66
CA ASN A 469 -3.55 26.99 -9.79
C ASN A 469 -3.10 25.53 -9.96
N ILE A 470 -1.88 25.29 -10.43
CA ILE A 470 -1.26 23.96 -10.48
C ILE A 470 0.09 24.04 -9.76
N VAL A 471 0.40 23.03 -8.93
CA VAL A 471 1.66 22.99 -8.19
C VAL A 471 2.84 22.83 -9.14
N LYS A 472 3.82 23.71 -8.99
CA LYS A 472 5.01 23.76 -9.85
C LYS A 472 6.07 22.75 -9.44
N LEU A 473 6.53 21.97 -10.41
CA LEU A 473 7.71 21.11 -10.29
C LEU A 473 8.99 21.95 -10.44
N LEU A 474 9.79 22.05 -9.39
CA LEU A 474 11.06 22.79 -9.40
C LEU A 474 12.22 21.95 -9.95
N GLY A 475 12.13 20.62 -9.82
CA GLY A 475 13.14 19.71 -10.35
C GLY A 475 13.09 18.32 -9.75
N CYS A 476 14.16 17.55 -9.99
CA CYS A 476 14.25 16.17 -9.54
C CYS A 476 15.66 15.75 -9.14
N CYS A 477 15.78 14.63 -8.43
CA CYS A 477 17.05 13.97 -8.12
C CYS A 477 17.08 12.56 -8.68
N LEU A 478 17.99 12.33 -9.63
CA LEU A 478 18.14 11.06 -10.36
C LEU A 478 19.23 10.15 -9.78
N GLU A 479 19.92 10.59 -8.72
CA GLU A 479 21.04 9.86 -8.07
C GLU A 479 20.58 8.73 -7.13
N THR A 480 19.28 8.45 -7.10
CA THR A 480 18.64 7.52 -6.19
C THR A 480 17.94 6.40 -6.97
N GLU A 481 17.59 5.31 -6.29
CA GLU A 481 17.03 4.13 -6.94
C GLU A 481 15.67 4.38 -7.59
N VAL A 482 14.79 5.08 -6.87
CA VAL A 482 13.61 5.75 -7.44
C VAL A 482 13.88 7.25 -7.36
N PRO A 483 13.75 7.99 -8.47
CA PRO A 483 13.93 9.43 -8.48
C PRO A 483 13.10 10.16 -7.43
N ILE A 484 13.62 11.29 -6.96
CA ILE A 484 12.95 12.16 -5.98
C ILE A 484 12.48 13.42 -6.69
N LEU A 485 11.25 13.84 -6.46
CA LEU A 485 10.66 15.05 -7.05
C LEU A 485 10.70 16.20 -6.04
N VAL A 486 10.92 17.41 -6.55
CA VAL A 486 11.03 18.64 -5.75
C VAL A 486 10.04 19.66 -6.29
N TYR A 487 9.09 20.07 -5.47
CA TYR A 487 8.05 21.03 -5.80
C TYR A 487 8.20 22.31 -4.99
N GLU A 488 7.48 23.35 -5.40
CA GLU A 488 7.22 24.48 -4.54
C GLU A 488 6.53 24.03 -3.24
N TYR A 489 6.87 24.67 -2.13
CA TYR A 489 6.21 24.39 -0.85
C TYR A 489 4.93 25.21 -0.72
N ILE A 490 3.84 24.54 -0.38
CA ILE A 490 2.52 25.14 -0.18
C ILE A 490 2.18 25.07 1.32
N PRO A 491 2.08 26.22 2.03
CA PRO A 491 2.15 26.24 3.49
C PRO A 491 0.87 25.85 4.22
N ASN A 492 -0.32 26.11 3.66
CA ASN A 492 -1.60 25.90 4.37
C ASN A 492 -2.15 24.47 4.25
N GLY A 493 -1.36 23.54 3.72
CA GLY A 493 -1.73 22.12 3.63
C GLY A 493 -2.72 21.84 2.50
N ASP A 494 -3.46 20.75 2.64
CA ASP A 494 -4.50 20.33 1.71
C ASP A 494 -5.91 20.76 2.14
N LEU A 495 -6.80 20.89 1.16
CA LEU A 495 -8.18 21.33 1.35
C LEU A 495 -9.00 20.36 2.21
N TYR A 496 -8.65 19.07 2.22
CA TYR A 496 -9.36 18.08 3.03
C TYR A 496 -9.20 18.38 4.52
N GLN A 497 -7.98 18.64 4.98
CA GLN A 497 -7.73 19.03 6.38
C GLN A 497 -8.50 20.28 6.77
N ARG A 498 -8.53 21.30 5.90
CA ARG A 498 -9.22 22.57 6.17
C ARG A 498 -10.74 22.43 6.24
N LEU A 499 -11.33 21.56 5.43
CA LEU A 499 -12.77 21.33 5.47
C LEU A 499 -13.18 20.49 6.69
N HIS A 500 -12.35 19.52 7.09
CA HIS A 500 -12.77 18.42 7.97
C HIS A 500 -12.17 18.41 9.38
N ASP A 501 -11.11 19.18 9.66
CA ASP A 501 -10.50 19.24 11.00
C ASP A 501 -11.00 20.49 11.77
N GLU A 502 -11.55 20.27 12.97
CA GLU A 502 -12.13 21.32 13.82
C GLU A 502 -11.10 22.26 14.48
N SER A 503 -9.80 22.02 14.30
CA SER A 503 -8.73 22.68 15.05
C SER A 503 -8.16 23.95 14.41
N ASP A 504 -8.73 24.43 13.32
CA ASP A 504 -8.17 25.53 12.53
C ASP A 504 -8.90 26.86 12.76
N ASP A 505 -8.15 27.91 13.14
CA ASP A 505 -8.67 29.26 13.42
C ASP A 505 -9.16 30.01 12.15
N TYR A 506 -8.98 29.44 10.95
CA TYR A 506 -9.38 30.09 9.71
C TYR A 506 -10.80 29.70 9.30
N ASN A 507 -11.73 30.63 9.48
CA ASN A 507 -13.12 30.44 9.06
C ASN A 507 -13.23 30.46 7.53
N MET A 508 -13.52 29.31 6.91
CA MET A 508 -13.72 29.22 5.46
C MET A 508 -15.13 29.71 5.09
N THR A 509 -15.24 30.99 4.76
CA THR A 509 -16.50 31.59 4.29
C THR A 509 -16.96 31.00 2.97
N TRP A 510 -18.25 31.20 2.62
CA TRP A 510 -18.80 30.78 1.33
C TRP A 510 -18.02 31.36 0.14
N GLU A 511 -17.57 32.61 0.23
CA GLU A 511 -16.78 33.26 -0.81
C GLU A 511 -15.45 32.52 -1.06
N VAL A 512 -14.79 32.05 0.01
CA VAL A 512 -13.58 31.24 -0.09
C VAL A 512 -13.86 29.92 -0.78
N HIS A 513 -14.97 29.24 -0.44
CA HIS A 513 -15.38 27.98 -1.08
C HIS A 513 -15.62 28.17 -2.59
N LEU A 514 -16.39 29.20 -2.96
CA LEU A 514 -16.68 29.52 -4.35
C LEU A 514 -15.41 29.88 -5.14
N ARG A 515 -14.51 30.66 -4.55
CA ARG A 515 -13.21 30.99 -5.16
C ARG A 515 -12.37 29.73 -5.40
N ILE A 516 -12.25 28.85 -4.41
CA ILE A 516 -11.53 27.58 -4.54
C ILE A 516 -12.11 26.74 -5.67
N ALA A 517 -13.45 26.62 -5.76
CA ALA A 517 -14.12 25.90 -6.84
C ALA A 517 -13.78 26.47 -8.22
N ILE A 518 -13.79 27.80 -8.37
CA ILE A 518 -13.43 28.50 -9.60
C ILE A 518 -11.97 28.24 -9.99
N GLU A 519 -11.05 28.35 -9.04
CA GLU A 519 -9.62 28.15 -9.27
C GLU A 519 -9.29 26.72 -9.72
N ILE A 520 -9.93 25.71 -9.10
CA ILE A 520 -9.78 24.31 -9.49
C ILE A 520 -10.41 24.06 -10.87
N ALA A 521 -11.61 24.59 -11.13
CA ALA A 521 -12.28 24.45 -12.40
C ALA A 521 -11.47 25.08 -13.55
N GLY A 522 -10.85 26.24 -13.30
CA GLY A 522 -9.93 26.89 -14.22
C GLY A 522 -8.70 26.03 -14.51
N ALA A 523 -8.07 25.46 -13.49
CA ALA A 523 -6.93 24.54 -13.66
C ALA A 523 -7.29 23.30 -14.49
N LEU A 524 -8.44 22.67 -14.20
CA LEU A 524 -8.92 21.50 -14.92
C LEU A 524 -9.31 21.84 -16.38
N SER A 525 -9.97 22.98 -16.59
CA SER A 525 -10.27 23.48 -17.94
C SER A 525 -9.00 23.71 -18.75
N TYR A 526 -7.94 24.25 -18.13
CA TYR A 526 -6.65 24.42 -18.78
C TYR A 526 -6.06 23.07 -19.21
N MET A 527 -6.03 22.08 -18.30
CA MET A 527 -5.48 20.75 -18.58
C MET A 527 -6.28 19.96 -19.65
N HIS A 528 -7.60 20.12 -19.70
CA HIS A 528 -8.43 19.37 -20.64
C HIS A 528 -8.45 19.98 -22.05
N SER A 529 -8.32 21.31 -22.16
CA SER A 529 -8.66 22.00 -23.41
C SER A 529 -7.65 23.04 -23.88
N ALA A 530 -6.77 23.56 -23.02
CA ALA A 530 -5.85 24.64 -23.36
C ALA A 530 -4.37 24.23 -23.36
N SER A 531 -4.03 23.06 -22.82
CA SER A 531 -2.69 22.47 -22.94
C SER A 531 -2.45 21.91 -24.35
N SER A 532 -1.18 21.78 -24.74
CA SER A 532 -0.79 21.27 -26.08
C SER A 532 -1.34 19.88 -26.40
N PHE A 533 -1.52 19.05 -25.38
CA PHE A 533 -2.25 17.79 -25.44
C PHE A 533 -3.24 17.76 -24.27
N PRO A 534 -4.45 17.21 -24.43
CA PRO A 534 -5.35 16.99 -23.30
C PRO A 534 -4.70 16.14 -22.21
N ILE A 535 -4.74 16.62 -20.96
CA ILE A 535 -4.17 15.96 -19.79
C ILE A 535 -5.31 15.63 -18.83
N TYR A 536 -5.52 14.35 -18.56
CA TYR A 536 -6.48 13.89 -17.56
C TYR A 536 -5.78 13.61 -16.24
N HIS A 537 -6.29 14.16 -15.14
CA HIS A 537 -5.63 14.10 -13.84
C HIS A 537 -5.81 12.73 -13.16
N ARG A 538 -7.02 12.17 -13.21
CA ARG A 538 -7.37 10.82 -12.70
C ARG A 538 -7.41 10.63 -11.19
N ASP A 539 -6.97 11.61 -10.41
CA ASP A 539 -7.06 11.57 -8.94
C ASP A 539 -7.43 12.95 -8.35
N ILE A 540 -8.51 13.56 -8.85
CA ILE A 540 -9.04 14.82 -8.30
C ILE A 540 -9.79 14.54 -7.00
N LYS A 541 -9.34 15.17 -5.92
CA LYS A 541 -9.89 15.07 -4.56
C LYS A 541 -9.34 16.20 -3.70
N THR A 542 -10.00 16.48 -2.57
CA THR A 542 -9.62 17.57 -1.65
C THR A 542 -8.22 17.37 -1.04
N THR A 543 -7.74 16.14 -0.85
CA THR A 543 -6.35 15.87 -0.40
C THR A 543 -5.26 16.19 -1.45
N ASN A 544 -5.63 16.32 -2.72
CA ASN A 544 -4.72 16.70 -3.80
C ASN A 544 -4.86 18.18 -4.20
N ILE A 545 -5.70 18.95 -3.50
CA ILE A 545 -5.86 20.38 -3.69
C ILE A 545 -5.17 21.07 -2.51
N LEU A 546 -4.07 21.78 -2.78
CA LEU A 546 -3.29 22.48 -1.75
C LEU A 546 -3.65 23.96 -1.71
N LEU A 547 -3.43 24.60 -0.55
CA LEU A 547 -3.75 26.01 -0.33
C LEU A 547 -2.49 26.84 -0.09
N ASP A 548 -2.27 27.85 -0.94
CA ASP A 548 -1.13 28.77 -0.80
C ASP A 548 -1.30 29.74 0.38
N GLU A 549 -0.31 30.61 0.60
CA GLU A 549 -0.30 31.62 1.69
C GLU A 549 -1.56 32.50 1.73
N LYS A 550 -2.22 32.69 0.58
CA LYS A 550 -3.44 33.50 0.43
C LYS A 550 -4.70 32.64 0.33
N TYR A 551 -4.63 31.37 0.72
CA TYR A 551 -5.71 30.38 0.59
C TYR A 551 -6.24 30.28 -0.85
N ARG A 552 -5.33 30.35 -1.83
CA ARG A 552 -5.65 30.03 -3.22
C ARG A 552 -5.35 28.57 -3.50
N ALA A 553 -6.24 27.93 -4.25
CA ALA A 553 -6.17 26.52 -4.56
C ALA A 553 -5.11 26.23 -5.64
N LYS A 554 -4.35 25.16 -5.41
CA LYS A 554 -3.42 24.58 -6.38
C LYS A 554 -3.61 23.07 -6.48
N VAL A 555 -3.89 22.58 -7.68
CA VAL A 555 -3.99 21.14 -7.98
C VAL A 555 -2.59 20.51 -7.94
N SER A 556 -2.49 19.35 -7.29
CA SER A 556 -1.23 18.62 -7.09
C SER A 556 -1.40 17.13 -7.38
N ASP A 557 -0.27 16.41 -7.36
CA ASP A 557 -0.17 14.95 -7.46
C ASP A 557 -0.51 14.32 -8.83
N PHE A 558 0.40 14.51 -9.80
CA PHE A 558 0.20 14.14 -11.21
C PHE A 558 0.68 12.72 -11.57
N GLY A 559 0.99 11.86 -10.60
CA GLY A 559 1.54 10.53 -10.86
C GLY A 559 0.59 9.60 -11.65
N THR A 560 -0.72 9.75 -11.44
CA THR A 560 -1.76 8.98 -12.16
C THR A 560 -2.16 9.63 -13.49
N SER A 561 -1.79 10.89 -13.71
CA SER A 561 -2.21 11.69 -14.85
C SER A 561 -1.70 11.12 -16.16
N ARG A 562 -2.46 11.32 -17.24
CA ARG A 562 -2.12 10.83 -18.59
C ARG A 562 -2.47 11.88 -19.64
N SER A 563 -1.57 12.06 -20.61
CA SER A 563 -1.86 12.81 -21.83
C SER A 563 -2.53 11.90 -22.86
N VAL A 564 -3.47 12.45 -23.62
CA VAL A 564 -4.19 11.74 -24.68
C VAL A 564 -3.87 12.39 -26.02
N THR A 565 -3.68 11.60 -27.07
CA THR A 565 -3.55 12.15 -28.44
C THR A 565 -4.88 12.75 -28.86
N VAL A 566 -4.87 13.84 -29.65
CA VAL A 566 -6.09 14.57 -30.04
C VAL A 566 -7.16 13.66 -30.67
N ASP A 567 -6.76 12.58 -31.33
CA ASP A 567 -7.67 11.63 -32.01
C ASP A 567 -8.32 10.58 -31.08
N GLN A 568 -7.91 10.51 -29.81
CA GLN A 568 -8.45 9.54 -28.85
C GLN A 568 -9.47 10.21 -27.92
N THR A 569 -10.68 9.65 -27.87
CA THR A 569 -11.78 10.16 -27.04
C THR A 569 -11.78 9.62 -25.61
N HIS A 570 -11.06 8.53 -25.35
CA HIS A 570 -11.00 7.85 -24.05
C HIS A 570 -9.69 7.09 -23.87
N LEU A 571 -9.35 6.82 -22.60
CA LEU A 571 -8.23 5.97 -22.20
C LEU A 571 -8.75 4.64 -21.64
N THR A 572 -8.41 3.52 -22.28
CA THR A 572 -8.68 2.18 -21.75
C THR A 572 -7.52 1.73 -20.87
N THR A 573 -7.72 1.68 -19.56
CA THR A 573 -6.65 1.39 -18.58
C THR A 573 -7.21 0.71 -17.34
N LEU A 574 -6.36 0.06 -16.54
CA LEU A 574 -6.72 -0.49 -15.24
C LEU A 574 -7.42 0.60 -14.40
N VAL A 575 -8.50 0.21 -13.73
CA VAL A 575 -9.26 1.11 -12.86
C VAL A 575 -8.35 1.60 -11.73
N ALA A 576 -8.10 2.90 -11.69
CA ALA A 576 -7.26 3.55 -10.70
C ALA A 576 -7.83 4.93 -10.36
N GLY A 577 -7.81 5.28 -9.07
CA GLY A 577 -8.36 6.52 -8.52
C GLY A 577 -8.75 6.33 -7.06
N THR A 578 -9.24 7.39 -6.42
CA THR A 578 -9.65 7.34 -5.01
C THR A 578 -11.14 7.01 -4.87
N PHE A 579 -11.46 6.02 -4.03
CA PHE A 579 -12.84 5.63 -3.72
C PHE A 579 -13.61 6.83 -3.12
N GLY A 580 -14.89 7.00 -3.51
CA GLY A 580 -15.71 8.17 -3.17
C GLY A 580 -15.67 9.29 -4.23
N TYR A 581 -14.56 9.46 -4.95
CA TYR A 581 -14.43 10.43 -6.05
C TYR A 581 -14.56 9.79 -7.44
N MET A 582 -14.47 8.47 -7.51
CA MET A 582 -14.35 7.74 -8.76
C MET A 582 -15.64 7.78 -9.59
N ASP A 583 -15.48 8.08 -10.87
CA ASP A 583 -16.57 8.04 -11.85
C ASP A 583 -17.17 6.62 -11.97
N PRO A 584 -18.47 6.43 -11.71
CA PRO A 584 -19.11 5.11 -11.81
C PRO A 584 -19.15 4.56 -13.24
N GLU A 585 -19.17 5.41 -14.27
CA GLU A 585 -19.12 4.96 -15.67
C GLU A 585 -17.73 4.44 -16.03
N TYR A 586 -16.67 5.14 -15.60
CA TYR A 586 -15.29 4.66 -15.72
C TYR A 586 -15.10 3.34 -14.96
N PHE A 587 -15.60 3.24 -13.72
CA PHE A 587 -15.47 2.03 -12.91
C PHE A 587 -16.05 0.79 -13.60
N LEU A 588 -17.22 0.93 -14.26
CA LEU A 588 -17.88 -0.18 -14.95
C LEU A 588 -17.31 -0.48 -16.33
N SER A 589 -16.90 0.56 -17.07
CA SER A 589 -16.46 0.42 -18.47
C SER A 589 -14.95 0.25 -18.64
N SER A 590 -14.16 0.61 -17.62
CA SER A 590 -12.71 0.81 -17.70
C SER A 590 -12.25 1.86 -18.73
N GLN A 591 -13.16 2.74 -19.17
CA GLN A 591 -12.88 3.83 -20.11
C GLN A 591 -12.84 5.17 -19.35
N TYR A 592 -11.65 5.77 -19.25
CA TYR A 592 -11.47 7.07 -18.62
C TYR A 592 -11.60 8.20 -19.65
N THR A 593 -12.33 9.25 -19.33
CA THR A 593 -12.53 10.42 -20.20
C THR A 593 -12.30 11.73 -19.44
N ASP A 594 -12.28 12.87 -20.14
CA ASP A 594 -12.34 14.20 -19.51
C ASP A 594 -13.53 14.31 -18.54
N LYS A 595 -14.65 13.65 -18.86
CA LYS A 595 -15.86 13.61 -18.05
C LYS A 595 -15.70 12.85 -16.72
N SER A 596 -14.68 12.01 -16.59
CA SER A 596 -14.39 11.30 -15.34
C SER A 596 -13.72 12.24 -14.32
N ASP A 597 -12.87 13.17 -14.77
CA ASP A 597 -12.36 14.27 -13.93
C ASP A 597 -13.50 15.23 -13.54
N VAL A 598 -14.46 15.49 -14.44
CA VAL A 598 -15.66 16.31 -14.16
C VAL A 598 -16.49 15.69 -13.02
N TYR A 599 -16.67 14.36 -13.01
CA TYR A 599 -17.39 13.70 -11.92
C TYR A 599 -16.66 13.87 -10.58
N SER A 600 -15.34 13.62 -10.58
CA SER A 600 -14.49 13.77 -9.40
C SER A 600 -14.54 15.21 -8.85
N PHE A 601 -14.51 16.21 -9.73
CA PHE A 601 -14.71 17.62 -9.37
C PHE A 601 -16.13 17.88 -8.82
N GLY A 602 -17.15 17.23 -9.36
CA GLY A 602 -18.51 17.27 -8.82
C GLY A 602 -18.58 16.83 -7.37
N VAL A 603 -17.81 15.80 -6.97
CA VAL A 603 -17.70 15.36 -5.57
C VAL A 603 -17.02 16.44 -4.72
N VAL A 604 -15.95 17.07 -5.23
CA VAL A 604 -15.29 18.20 -4.55
C VAL A 604 -16.25 19.37 -4.33
N LEU A 605 -17.12 19.69 -5.31
CA LEU A 605 -18.16 20.72 -5.11
C LEU A 605 -19.14 20.35 -4.00
N VAL A 606 -19.52 19.08 -3.89
CA VAL A 606 -20.40 18.62 -2.81
C VAL A 606 -19.71 18.70 -1.46
N GLU A 607 -18.44 18.31 -1.34
CA GLU A 607 -17.65 18.51 -0.12
C GLU A 607 -17.58 20.00 0.27
N LEU A 608 -17.37 20.90 -0.69
CA LEU A 608 -17.35 22.35 -0.44
C LEU A 608 -18.72 22.89 0.01
N ILE A 609 -19.84 22.31 -0.42
CA ILE A 609 -21.18 22.75 0.01
C ILE A 609 -21.52 22.21 1.40
N THR A 610 -21.17 20.94 1.65
CA THR A 610 -21.68 20.18 2.80
C THR A 610 -20.72 20.17 3.98
N GLY A 611 -19.42 20.38 3.75
CA GLY A 611 -18.39 20.14 4.76
C GLY A 611 -18.25 18.68 5.17
N GLU A 612 -18.95 17.76 4.51
CA GLU A 612 -19.01 16.35 4.87
C GLU A 612 -17.97 15.53 4.10
N LYS A 613 -17.49 14.45 4.72
CA LYS A 613 -16.50 13.57 4.09
C LYS A 613 -17.15 12.79 2.95
N PRO A 614 -16.43 12.50 1.84
CA PRO A 614 -16.95 11.71 0.72
C PRO A 614 -17.45 10.31 1.14
N LEU A 615 -16.90 9.80 2.24
CA LEU A 615 -17.22 8.52 2.85
C LEU A 615 -17.45 8.74 4.35
N THR A 616 -18.70 8.88 4.77
CA THR A 616 -19.06 9.02 6.19
C THR A 616 -19.77 7.75 6.67
N ARG A 617 -19.21 7.06 7.67
CA ARG A 617 -19.75 5.80 8.24
C ARG A 617 -21.09 5.96 8.97
N VAL A 618 -21.56 7.20 9.16
CA VAL A 618 -22.50 7.54 10.25
C VAL A 618 -23.94 7.77 9.79
N ARG A 619 -24.24 7.90 8.48
CA ARG A 619 -25.55 8.41 8.04
C ARG A 619 -26.44 7.55 7.15
N SER A 620 -26.12 6.29 6.86
CA SER A 620 -27.18 5.42 6.32
C SER A 620 -27.06 3.98 6.77
N GLU A 621 -28.19 3.42 7.20
CA GLU A 621 -28.46 1.99 7.34
C GLU A 621 -28.28 1.22 5.99
N GLU A 622 -27.91 1.93 4.91
CA GLU A 622 -27.80 1.44 3.54
C GLU A 622 -26.40 1.59 2.89
N GLY A 623 -25.39 2.14 3.60
CA GLY A 623 -24.02 2.22 3.07
C GLY A 623 -23.84 3.11 1.83
N ARG A 624 -24.69 4.12 1.64
CA ARG A 624 -24.59 5.10 0.53
C ARG A 624 -23.43 6.09 0.74
N GLY A 625 -22.84 6.58 -0.35
CA GLY A 625 -21.74 7.57 -0.33
C GLY A 625 -22.24 9.01 -0.54
N LEU A 626 -21.42 10.01 -0.19
CA LEU A 626 -21.81 11.44 -0.17
C LEU A 626 -22.48 11.94 -1.46
N ALA A 627 -21.95 11.54 -2.61
CA ALA A 627 -22.52 11.93 -3.91
C ALA A 627 -23.94 11.39 -4.13
N ALA A 628 -24.26 10.20 -3.61
CA ALA A 628 -25.60 9.63 -3.71
C ALA A 628 -26.58 10.36 -2.78
N ASP A 629 -26.17 10.61 -1.53
CA ASP A 629 -26.98 11.32 -0.53
C ASP A 629 -27.29 12.76 -0.97
N PHE A 630 -26.29 13.45 -1.54
CA PHE A 630 -26.48 14.78 -2.14
C PHE A 630 -27.47 14.76 -3.31
N LEU A 631 -27.36 13.77 -4.21
CA LEU A 631 -28.27 13.64 -5.36
C LEU A 631 -29.71 13.33 -4.95
N GLU A 632 -29.90 12.67 -3.81
CA GLU A 632 -31.21 12.43 -3.22
C GLU A 632 -31.77 13.71 -2.58
N ALA A 633 -30.96 14.40 -1.75
CA ALA A 633 -31.33 15.67 -1.14
C ALA A 633 -31.72 16.73 -2.19
N ILE A 634 -30.98 16.86 -3.29
CA ILE A 634 -31.35 17.82 -4.36
C ILE A 634 -32.62 17.41 -5.11
N LYS A 635 -32.91 16.11 -5.22
CA LYS A 635 -34.15 15.62 -5.82
C LYS A 635 -35.36 15.91 -4.93
N GLU A 636 -35.18 15.84 -3.62
CA GLU A 636 -36.18 16.13 -2.60
C GLU A 636 -36.28 17.62 -2.25
N ASN A 637 -35.50 18.48 -2.92
CA ASN A 637 -35.40 19.91 -2.65
C ASN A 637 -34.95 20.24 -1.20
N ARG A 638 -34.15 19.36 -0.60
CA ARG A 638 -33.58 19.43 0.76
C ARG A 638 -32.10 19.82 0.77
N VAL A 639 -31.65 20.60 -0.22
CA VAL A 639 -30.23 21.02 -0.31
C VAL A 639 -29.82 21.83 0.92
N PHE A 640 -30.69 22.69 1.45
CA PHE A 640 -30.38 23.51 2.62
C PHE A 640 -30.11 22.71 3.89
N ASP A 641 -30.75 21.55 4.03
CA ASP A 641 -30.56 20.67 5.20
C ASP A 641 -29.13 20.12 5.27
N ILE A 642 -28.46 20.02 4.11
CA ILE A 642 -27.13 19.42 3.98
C ILE A 642 -26.01 20.45 3.77
N VAL A 643 -26.33 21.75 3.67
CA VAL A 643 -25.30 22.81 3.61
C VAL A 643 -24.57 22.87 4.95
N ASP A 644 -23.26 23.07 4.91
CA ASP A 644 -22.42 23.25 6.08
C ASP A 644 -22.93 24.42 6.95
N ASP A 645 -23.11 24.19 8.24
CA ASP A 645 -23.61 25.21 9.17
C ASP A 645 -22.67 26.44 9.22
N ARG A 646 -21.36 26.25 8.99
CA ARG A 646 -20.36 27.33 8.96
C ARG A 646 -20.58 28.32 7.83
N ILE A 647 -21.16 27.89 6.72
CA ILE A 647 -21.43 28.75 5.56
C ILE A 647 -22.91 29.15 5.47
N LYS A 648 -23.82 28.53 6.23
CA LYS A 648 -25.27 28.82 6.19
C LYS A 648 -25.60 30.29 6.48
N GLU A 649 -24.99 30.89 7.51
CA GLU A 649 -25.34 32.24 7.96
C GLU A 649 -24.85 33.35 7.01
N GLU A 650 -23.75 33.11 6.27
CA GLU A 650 -23.15 34.06 5.32
C GLU A 650 -23.51 33.75 3.86
N SER A 651 -24.02 32.56 3.57
CA SER A 651 -24.23 32.13 2.20
C SER A 651 -25.43 32.81 1.54
N LYS A 652 -25.19 33.39 0.36
CA LYS A 652 -26.26 33.84 -0.52
C LYS A 652 -26.91 32.60 -1.12
N LEU A 653 -28.07 32.25 -0.56
CA LEU A 653 -28.85 31.05 -0.82
C LEU A 653 -28.93 30.66 -2.31
N ASP A 654 -29.09 31.67 -3.18
CA ASP A 654 -29.17 31.52 -4.63
C ASP A 654 -27.87 31.03 -5.26
N GLN A 655 -26.70 31.50 -4.78
CA GLN A 655 -25.41 31.03 -5.26
C GLN A 655 -25.17 29.59 -4.85
N VAL A 656 -25.45 29.23 -3.59
CA VAL A 656 -25.31 27.84 -3.10
C VAL A 656 -26.18 26.91 -3.94
N MET A 657 -27.43 27.30 -4.18
CA MET A 657 -28.35 26.53 -5.00
C MET A 657 -27.88 26.43 -6.46
N ALA A 658 -27.30 27.48 -7.02
CA ALA A 658 -26.73 27.45 -8.37
C ALA A 658 -25.51 26.50 -8.47
N VAL A 659 -24.59 26.55 -7.51
CA VAL A 659 -23.45 25.62 -7.43
C VAL A 659 -23.92 24.19 -7.21
N ALA A 660 -24.94 23.97 -6.37
CA ALA A 660 -25.54 22.65 -6.14
C ALA A 660 -26.16 22.06 -7.43
N LYS A 661 -26.88 22.88 -8.21
CA LYS A 661 -27.43 22.48 -9.52
C LYS A 661 -26.33 22.12 -10.52
N LEU A 662 -25.22 22.85 -10.51
CA LEU A 662 -24.04 22.55 -11.32
C LEU A 662 -23.36 21.26 -10.86
N ALA A 663 -23.17 21.04 -9.56
CA ALA A 663 -22.62 19.81 -8.99
C ALA A 663 -23.45 18.59 -9.40
N ARG A 664 -24.78 18.68 -9.34
CA ARG A 664 -25.69 17.62 -9.81
C ARG A 664 -25.49 17.28 -11.29
N ARG A 665 -25.23 18.27 -12.15
CA ARG A 665 -24.92 18.02 -13.57
C ARG A 665 -23.57 17.32 -13.74
N CYS A 666 -22.56 17.71 -12.96
CA CYS A 666 -21.25 17.06 -12.94
C CYS A 666 -21.34 15.60 -12.46
N LEU A 667 -22.20 15.31 -11.48
CA LEU A 667 -22.42 13.98 -10.89
C LEU A 667 -23.36 13.06 -11.69
N SER A 668 -23.74 13.43 -12.93
CA SER A 668 -24.56 12.56 -13.79
C SER A 668 -23.92 11.17 -13.97
N ARG A 669 -24.72 10.10 -13.84
CA ARG A 669 -24.26 8.71 -14.10
C ARG A 669 -23.82 8.46 -15.54
N LYS A 670 -24.30 9.28 -16.49
CA LYS A 670 -23.88 9.25 -17.90
C LYS A 670 -22.94 10.43 -18.16
N GLY A 671 -21.69 10.15 -18.49
CA GLY A 671 -20.61 11.09 -18.75
C GLY A 671 -20.92 12.06 -19.88
N ARG A 672 -21.59 11.59 -20.95
CA ARG A 672 -22.08 12.45 -22.04
C ARG A 672 -23.08 13.53 -21.63
N LYS A 673 -23.73 13.39 -20.47
CA LYS A 673 -24.64 14.42 -19.92
C LYS A 673 -23.94 15.39 -18.98
N ARG A 674 -22.69 15.11 -18.59
CA ARG A 674 -21.88 16.02 -17.77
C ARG A 674 -21.40 17.17 -18.65
N PRO A 675 -21.33 18.40 -18.12
CA PRO A 675 -20.67 19.51 -18.81
C PRO A 675 -19.18 19.21 -19.03
N ASN A 676 -18.51 19.96 -19.90
CA ASN A 676 -17.03 19.95 -19.94
C ASN A 676 -16.47 20.94 -18.90
N MET A 677 -15.19 20.82 -18.52
CA MET A 677 -14.63 21.68 -17.47
C MET A 677 -14.58 23.17 -17.86
N ARG A 678 -14.56 23.50 -19.14
CA ARG A 678 -14.65 24.88 -19.62
C ARG A 678 -16.02 25.49 -19.32
N GLU A 679 -17.10 24.76 -19.61
CA GLU A 679 -18.47 25.14 -19.27
C GLU A 679 -18.65 25.30 -17.75
N VAL A 680 -18.13 24.34 -16.98
CA VAL A 680 -18.16 24.38 -15.51
C VAL A 680 -17.46 25.63 -14.98
N SER A 681 -16.27 25.94 -15.50
CA SER A 681 -15.49 27.12 -15.11
C SER A 681 -16.24 28.42 -15.41
N ILE A 682 -16.77 28.58 -16.63
CA ILE A 682 -17.58 29.75 -17.02
C ILE A 682 -18.83 29.88 -16.15
N GLU A 683 -19.48 28.77 -15.82
CA GLU A 683 -20.69 28.78 -15.00
C GLU A 683 -20.42 29.18 -13.55
N LEU A 684 -19.31 28.74 -12.95
CA LEU A 684 -18.89 29.18 -11.61
C LEU A 684 -18.50 30.66 -11.58
N GLU A 685 -17.76 31.15 -12.58
CA GLU A 685 -17.43 32.58 -12.70
C GLU A 685 -18.70 33.44 -12.82
N ARG A 686 -19.70 33.00 -13.61
CA ARG A 686 -20.99 33.69 -13.71
C ARG A 686 -21.74 33.70 -12.37
N ILE A 687 -21.72 32.61 -11.61
CA ILE A 687 -22.33 32.55 -10.27
C ILE A 687 -21.67 33.56 -9.33
N ARG A 688 -20.34 33.73 -9.43
CA ARG A 688 -19.62 34.78 -8.69
C ARG A 688 -20.06 36.18 -9.13
N LEU A 689 -20.10 36.47 -10.44
CA LEU A 689 -20.42 37.80 -10.97
C LEU A 689 -21.88 38.24 -10.80
N SER A 690 -22.82 37.30 -10.79
CA SER A 690 -24.24 37.61 -10.52
C SER A 690 -24.49 38.31 -9.17
N HIS A 691 -23.46 38.38 -8.33
CA HIS A 691 -23.37 39.17 -7.12
C HIS A 691 -22.96 40.63 -7.35
N GLU A 692 -21.95 40.87 -8.18
CA GLU A 692 -21.34 42.20 -8.38
C GLU A 692 -22.32 43.14 -9.10
N ASP A 693 -23.14 42.61 -10.01
CA ASP A 693 -24.22 43.37 -10.66
C ASP A 693 -25.36 43.74 -9.69
N LEU A 694 -25.55 43.00 -8.59
CA LEU A 694 -26.54 43.28 -7.55
C LEU A 694 -26.04 44.30 -6.53
N GLU A 695 -24.73 44.37 -6.26
CA GLU A 695 -24.13 45.40 -5.39
C GLU A 695 -23.85 46.71 -6.14
N GLY A 696 -23.56 46.64 -7.45
CA GLY A 696 -23.42 47.80 -8.32
C GLY A 696 -24.72 48.58 -8.56
N HIS A 697 -25.89 47.96 -8.37
CA HIS A 697 -27.19 48.64 -8.41
C HIS A 697 -27.67 49.16 -7.05
N ILE A 698 -27.00 48.85 -5.94
CA ILE A 698 -27.37 49.36 -4.61
C ILE A 698 -26.54 50.61 -4.24
N ASN A 699 -25.38 50.81 -4.87
CA ASN A 699 -24.46 51.94 -4.59
C ASN A 699 -24.49 53.07 -5.62
N THR A 700 -25.40 53.08 -6.60
CA THR A 700 -25.56 54.20 -7.55
C THR A 700 -26.89 54.95 -7.44
N ASP A 701 -27.78 54.58 -6.53
CA ASP A 701 -29.11 55.21 -6.38
C ASP A 701 -29.16 56.28 -5.28
N ASN A 702 -28.02 56.73 -4.77
CA ASN A 702 -27.93 57.90 -3.89
C ASN A 702 -26.71 58.73 -4.28
N GLU A 703 -26.79 59.46 -5.39
CA GLU A 703 -26.32 60.84 -5.50
C GLU A 703 -26.62 61.41 -6.91
N GLU A 704 -27.32 62.55 -6.90
CA GLU A 704 -27.48 63.54 -7.97
C GLU A 704 -28.60 63.36 -9.01
N ASP A 705 -29.80 63.79 -8.60
CA ASP A 705 -30.69 64.58 -9.45
C ASP A 705 -29.96 65.84 -9.97
N GLN A 706 -29.65 65.88 -11.27
CA GLN A 706 -29.68 67.11 -12.08
C GLN A 706 -29.67 66.83 -13.60
N ALA A 707 -30.86 66.92 -14.20
CA ALA A 707 -31.19 67.43 -15.55
C ALA A 707 -30.26 67.14 -16.75
N MET A 708 -30.73 66.34 -17.72
CA MET A 708 -31.05 66.79 -19.10
C MET A 708 -31.72 65.68 -19.95
N GLU A 709 -32.97 65.94 -20.37
CA GLU A 709 -33.55 65.72 -21.72
C GLU A 709 -32.66 65.00 -22.79
N ILE A 710 -33.08 64.01 -23.60
CA ILE A 710 -34.22 63.93 -24.52
C ILE A 710 -34.30 62.50 -25.15
N LYS A 711 -35.54 62.07 -25.43
CA LYS A 711 -36.04 61.02 -26.35
C LYS A 711 -35.06 60.44 -27.39
N ILE A 712 -35.22 59.13 -27.70
CA ILE A 712 -35.87 58.66 -28.95
C ILE A 712 -36.30 57.19 -28.82
N ILE A 713 -37.55 56.95 -29.25
CA ILE A 713 -38.27 55.70 -29.39
C ILE A 713 -37.88 54.99 -30.70
N ASN A 714 -37.89 53.65 -30.69
CA ASN A 714 -38.02 52.71 -31.83
C ASN A 714 -38.07 53.30 -33.25
N GLN A 715 -37.15 52.85 -34.12
CA GLN A 715 -37.49 52.33 -35.46
C GLN A 715 -36.29 51.63 -36.13
N LEU A 716 -36.49 50.35 -36.45
CA LEU A 716 -36.05 49.64 -37.67
C LEU A 716 -34.66 49.97 -38.25
N ILE A 717 -33.71 49.04 -38.11
CA ILE A 717 -33.12 48.16 -39.16
C ILE A 717 -32.29 47.08 -38.47
#